data_AF-A0A1W9THT7-F1
#
_entry.id   AF-A0A1W9THT7-F1
#
_cell.length_a   1.000
_cell.length_b   1.000
_cell.length_c   1.000
_cell.angle_alpha   90.00
_cell.angle_beta   90.00
_cell.angle_gamma   90.00
#
_symmetry.space_group_name_H-M   'P 1'
#
loop_
_entity.id
_entity.type
_entity.pdbx_description
1 polymer ?
#
loop_
_entity_poly.entity_id
_entity_poly.type
_entity_poly.pdbx_seq_one_letter_code
_entity_poly.pdbx_strand_id
1 'polypeptide(L)'
;MYLLELYYKNAKKNHTGKFIVPEKKGSIKKWTLLPSDSCRKELLQLIALCVTGSRFLPHIPCALEKFCRDSKEKLKLEFILALHAETENSTSHQIGSGIQIFGNGTITHLKSNECHNLSTLIDIRKIKSSSRLNNYFFIGYGNDLTPHDNTDDFDFNNPFLRVNRFHSLFNKKSRITDPTAFLKILRHKGLKYKKFLPLHILKTICRLADEHLTIDCKNWMVRNCDIETEWSKLKKWQKNILMTAMDVCRHLLDAFPSSRNLFETPGLILMHRPDILSGRKKLRYFIGLMDSLLPMMQFIVTLSEKNRVLFPDKLIEKHLQLPEINLTSQKKKKINKIPPKSILLIDVDGKLPNLALMKLSRYYKEKGKKVILAHRDSCIKGADRVFASSIFNSPGSANHIMKLKKFYGKSLTLGGSGVNIRQRLSAEIENMPADYDLYPGLGDRAMGFITRGCPFNCAFCLVPEKEGKPHQVSDLNALLQGNRKKLILLDDNILSHEKADDFLEEMASGDVKVNFTQTLDLHLVNKEKIEILKRIQCSNLKFTRRNFHFSLNDNKRLDEVGENFRKFSFTYKDNPEFICMYGFNTTLAQDVERFRFLRSLKGAYVFVQQYQPVINGPQPRLEDFFDNNADKHIDELIKILFPQNMKSMEKYYDWVSKLYSLKFRKIHKGLVDTIFRYNHRHKKGEYIATLSGTRKLFN
;
A
#
# COMPACT_ATOMS: atom_id res chain seq x y z
N MET A 1 0.51 -2.93 19.77
CA MET A 1 -0.06 -4.03 20.60
C MET A 1 0.56 -4.03 21.99
N TYR A 2 -0.11 -4.58 22.99
CA TYR A 2 0.46 -4.89 24.31
C TYR A 2 0.29 -6.36 24.66
N LEU A 3 1.22 -6.92 25.42
CA LEU A 3 1.11 -8.25 26.02
C LEU A 3 0.38 -8.14 27.36
N LEU A 4 -0.65 -8.95 27.54
CA LEU A 4 -1.37 -9.05 28.82
C LEU A 4 -0.94 -10.30 29.59
N GLU A 5 -0.96 -11.44 28.90
CA GLU A 5 -0.74 -12.75 29.54
C GLU A 5 0.05 -13.69 28.64
N LEU A 6 0.86 -14.53 29.26
CA LEU A 6 1.56 -15.65 28.64
C LEU A 6 1.53 -16.86 29.58
N TYR A 7 1.08 -18.00 29.06
CA TYR A 7 1.13 -19.31 29.69
C TYR A 7 2.10 -20.19 28.91
N TYR A 8 2.92 -20.96 29.62
CA TYR A 8 3.89 -21.86 29.02
C TYR A 8 3.93 -23.20 29.74
N LYS A 9 4.09 -24.28 28.97
CA LYS A 9 4.29 -25.65 29.46
C LYS A 9 5.50 -26.26 28.75
N ASN A 10 6.33 -27.01 29.48
CA ASN A 10 7.54 -27.67 28.97
C ASN A 10 8.64 -26.67 28.52
N ALA A 11 8.73 -25.49 29.14
CA ALA A 11 9.82 -24.54 28.91
C ALA A 11 11.12 -25.00 29.59
N LYS A 12 12.27 -24.88 28.91
CA LYS A 12 13.56 -25.44 29.35
C LYS A 12 13.97 -25.00 30.75
N LYS A 13 13.79 -23.72 31.11
CA LYS A 13 14.17 -23.17 32.42
C LYS A 13 13.00 -22.79 33.30
N ASN A 14 11.91 -22.28 32.73
CA ASN A 14 10.72 -21.88 33.48
C ASN A 14 9.72 -23.04 33.70
N HIS A 15 9.97 -24.21 33.12
CA HIS A 15 9.13 -25.42 33.26
C HIS A 15 7.69 -25.15 32.80
N THR A 16 6.74 -25.12 33.74
CA THR A 16 5.34 -24.80 33.49
C THR A 16 4.95 -23.62 34.38
N GLY A 17 4.29 -22.64 33.80
CA GLY A 17 3.92 -21.44 34.55
C GLY A 17 3.19 -20.41 33.71
N LYS A 18 3.02 -19.23 34.31
CA LYS A 18 2.37 -18.08 33.69
C LYS A 18 3.11 -16.79 34.00
N PHE A 19 2.93 -15.83 33.11
CA PHE A 19 3.35 -14.44 33.26
C PHE A 19 2.14 -13.56 32.94
N ILE A 20 1.71 -12.79 33.93
CA ILE A 20 0.55 -11.89 33.84
C ILE A 20 1.05 -10.48 34.13
N VAL A 21 0.76 -9.54 33.24
CA VAL A 21 1.07 -8.13 33.44
C VAL A 21 -0.02 -7.54 34.34
N PRO A 22 0.32 -6.90 35.46
CA PRO A 22 -0.68 -6.33 36.35
C PRO A 22 -1.55 -5.28 35.64
N GLU A 23 -2.86 -5.50 35.69
CA GLU A 23 -3.88 -4.57 35.18
C GLU A 23 -4.51 -3.79 36.34
N LYS A 24 -4.78 -2.50 36.12
CA LYS A 24 -5.46 -1.61 37.06
C LYS A 24 -6.40 -0.69 36.28
N LYS A 25 -7.72 -0.83 36.49
CA LYS A 25 -8.77 0.03 35.91
C LYS A 25 -8.62 0.22 34.37
N GLY A 26 -8.50 -0.87 33.61
CA GLY A 26 -8.37 -0.80 32.14
C GLY A 26 -7.01 -0.31 31.64
N SER A 27 -5.97 -0.39 32.47
CA SER A 27 -4.61 0.02 32.12
C SER A 27 -3.58 -0.99 32.63
N ILE A 28 -2.43 -1.12 31.96
CA ILE A 28 -1.35 -2.04 32.32
C ILE A 28 -0.10 -1.31 32.74
N LYS A 29 0.78 -1.92 33.53
CA LYS A 29 2.08 -1.32 33.86
C LYS A 29 2.90 -1.05 32.59
N LYS A 30 3.42 0.18 32.46
CA LYS A 30 4.34 0.55 31.38
C LYS A 30 5.67 -0.19 31.53
N TRP A 31 6.24 -0.21 32.73
CA TRP A 31 7.52 -0.85 33.03
C TRP A 31 7.31 -2.07 33.92
N THR A 32 7.58 -3.26 33.40
CA THR A 32 7.61 -4.51 34.16
C THR A 32 9.05 -4.93 34.42
N LEU A 33 9.45 -4.95 35.69
CA LEU A 33 10.81 -5.27 36.11
C LEU A 33 10.91 -6.72 36.60
N LEU A 34 11.75 -7.49 35.93
CA LEU A 34 12.03 -8.89 36.23
C LEU A 34 13.45 -9.06 36.79
N PRO A 35 13.71 -10.09 37.60
CA PRO A 35 15.08 -10.47 37.96
C PRO A 35 15.97 -10.78 36.75
N SER A 36 17.28 -10.65 36.90
CA SER A 36 18.29 -10.85 35.85
C SER A 36 18.66 -12.29 35.54
N ASP A 37 18.03 -13.26 36.19
CA ASP A 37 18.42 -14.66 36.10
C ASP A 37 18.15 -15.26 34.71
N SER A 38 18.68 -16.47 34.53
CA SER A 38 18.62 -17.15 33.24
C SER A 38 17.22 -17.64 32.87
N CYS A 39 16.32 -17.80 33.85
CA CYS A 39 14.91 -18.13 33.63
C CYS A 39 14.17 -16.91 33.09
N ARG A 40 14.41 -15.70 33.62
CA ARG A 40 13.78 -14.47 33.11
C ARG A 40 14.29 -14.06 31.74
N LYS A 41 15.55 -14.37 31.41
CA LYS A 41 16.03 -14.28 30.02
C LYS A 41 15.23 -15.19 29.08
N GLU A 42 15.02 -16.45 29.48
CA GLU A 42 14.18 -17.38 28.70
C GLU A 42 12.75 -16.86 28.60
N LEU A 43 12.17 -16.30 29.67
CA LEU A 43 10.81 -15.75 29.63
C LEU A 43 10.67 -14.63 28.57
N LEU A 44 11.63 -13.71 28.47
CA LEU A 44 11.64 -12.72 27.40
C LEU A 44 11.69 -13.38 26.01
N GLN A 45 12.48 -14.44 25.85
CA GLN A 45 12.54 -15.19 24.59
C GLN A 45 11.21 -15.89 24.28
N LEU A 46 10.55 -16.52 25.26
CA LEU A 46 9.23 -17.14 25.09
C LEU A 46 8.17 -16.10 24.67
N ILE A 47 8.18 -14.91 25.27
CA ILE A 47 7.30 -13.80 24.86
C ILE A 47 7.55 -13.47 23.38
N ALA A 48 8.81 -13.28 22.97
CA ALA A 48 9.16 -12.99 21.59
C ALA A 48 8.69 -14.11 20.63
N LEU A 49 8.83 -15.39 21.01
CA LEU A 49 8.35 -16.51 20.19
C LEU A 49 6.83 -16.44 19.97
N CYS A 50 6.06 -16.12 21.01
CA CYS A 50 4.60 -16.02 20.95
C CYS A 50 4.12 -14.98 19.95
N VAL A 51 4.67 -13.77 20.04
CA VAL A 51 4.19 -12.63 19.25
C VAL A 51 4.76 -12.58 17.82
N THR A 52 5.71 -13.45 17.48
CA THR A 52 6.35 -13.52 16.16
C THR A 52 5.43 -14.15 15.10
N GLY A 53 4.67 -15.17 15.48
CA GLY A 53 3.80 -15.92 14.57
C GLY A 53 4.54 -17.01 13.78
N SER A 54 3.85 -18.12 13.50
CA SER A 54 4.46 -19.39 13.05
C SER A 54 5.26 -19.32 11.74
N ARG A 55 4.94 -18.37 10.85
CA ARG A 55 5.65 -18.18 9.56
C ARG A 55 7.09 -17.67 9.75
N PHE A 56 7.32 -16.87 10.79
CA PHE A 56 8.58 -16.14 10.98
C PHE A 56 9.52 -16.86 11.94
N LEU A 57 8.98 -17.69 12.83
CA LEU A 57 9.73 -18.43 13.84
C LEU A 57 10.86 -19.33 13.27
N PRO A 58 10.71 -20.01 12.12
CA PRO A 58 11.81 -20.78 11.52
C PRO A 58 13.00 -19.93 11.07
N HIS A 59 12.86 -18.60 11.00
CA HIS A 59 13.88 -17.67 10.50
C HIS A 59 14.58 -16.88 11.62
N ILE A 60 14.31 -17.20 12.89
CA ILE A 60 15.05 -16.59 14.01
C ILE A 60 16.45 -17.22 14.08
N PRO A 61 17.48 -16.51 14.60
CA PRO A 61 18.87 -16.96 14.57
C PRO A 61 19.16 -17.97 15.69
N CYS A 62 18.32 -18.99 15.82
CA CYS A 62 18.39 -19.98 16.89
C CYS A 62 17.51 -21.21 16.64
N ALA A 63 18.02 -22.39 17.00
CA ALA A 63 17.24 -23.63 17.15
C ALA A 63 16.09 -23.46 18.15
N LEU A 64 14.88 -23.89 17.81
CA LEU A 64 13.67 -23.71 18.63
C LEU A 64 13.51 -24.79 19.69
N GLU A 65 13.96 -26.00 19.39
CA GLU A 65 13.97 -27.17 20.25
C GLU A 65 14.75 -26.94 21.56
N LYS A 66 15.70 -26.01 21.59
CA LYS A 66 16.44 -25.65 22.81
C LYS A 66 15.55 -25.12 23.94
N PHE A 67 14.36 -24.62 23.60
CA PHE A 67 13.39 -24.09 24.56
C PHE A 67 12.50 -25.19 25.17
N CYS A 68 12.59 -26.43 24.66
CA CYS A 68 11.86 -27.58 25.22
C CYS A 68 12.66 -28.18 26.37
N ARG A 69 12.02 -28.38 27.53
CA ARG A 69 12.66 -29.05 28.69
C ARG A 69 12.87 -30.53 28.41
N ASP A 70 11.78 -31.22 28.07
CA ASP A 70 11.75 -32.59 27.57
C ASP A 70 11.49 -32.56 26.06
N SER A 71 12.35 -33.23 25.27
CA SER A 71 12.23 -33.32 23.82
C SER A 71 11.08 -34.22 23.36
N LYS A 72 10.58 -35.11 24.23
CA LYS A 72 9.41 -35.97 23.97
C LYS A 72 8.09 -35.21 24.14
N GLU A 73 8.08 -34.14 24.93
CA GLU A 73 6.93 -33.26 25.11
C GLU A 73 6.99 -32.03 24.18
N LYS A 74 5.84 -31.39 23.98
CA LYS A 74 5.73 -30.16 23.16
C LYS A 74 5.80 -28.94 24.05
N LEU A 75 6.64 -27.97 23.71
CA LEU A 75 6.57 -26.63 24.33
C LEU A 75 5.27 -25.98 23.87
N LYS A 76 4.31 -25.81 24.77
CA LYS A 76 3.04 -25.12 24.51
C LYS A 76 3.11 -23.70 25.04
N LEU A 77 2.68 -22.74 24.22
CA LEU A 77 2.62 -21.33 24.56
C LEU A 77 1.23 -20.79 24.21
N GLU A 78 0.53 -20.22 25.18
CA GLU A 78 -0.78 -19.57 25.03
C GLU A 78 -0.70 -18.14 25.54
N PHE A 79 -1.30 -17.16 24.87
CA PHE A 79 -1.10 -15.76 25.24
C PHE A 79 -2.29 -14.87 24.85
N ILE A 80 -2.39 -13.73 25.53
CA ILE A 80 -3.40 -12.70 25.30
C ILE A 80 -2.71 -11.38 24.95
N LEU A 81 -3.16 -10.75 23.86
CA LEU A 81 -2.69 -9.45 23.41
C LEU A 81 -3.82 -8.44 23.39
N ALA A 82 -3.53 -7.19 23.80
CA ALA A 82 -4.33 -6.03 23.46
C ALA A 82 -3.87 -5.43 22.11
N LEU A 83 -4.81 -5.25 21.18
CA LEU A 83 -4.55 -4.73 19.84
C LEU A 83 -5.04 -3.30 19.71
N HIS A 84 -4.18 -2.41 19.20
CA HIS A 84 -4.55 -1.03 18.93
C HIS A 84 -4.97 -0.89 17.47
N ALA A 85 -6.15 -0.32 17.22
CA ALA A 85 -6.69 -0.14 15.87
C ALA A 85 -5.70 0.60 14.95
N GLU A 86 -5.01 1.60 15.48
CA GLU A 86 -4.00 2.43 14.82
C GLU A 86 -2.82 1.63 14.23
N THR A 87 -2.51 0.47 14.82
CA THR A 87 -1.37 -0.36 14.41
C THR A 87 -1.79 -1.63 13.66
N GLU A 88 -2.90 -2.25 14.07
CA GLU A 88 -3.30 -3.58 13.58
C GLU A 88 -4.45 -3.55 12.57
N ASN A 89 -5.09 -2.38 12.35
CA ASN A 89 -6.33 -2.24 11.56
C ASN A 89 -7.35 -3.35 11.92
N SER A 90 -7.51 -3.60 13.22
CA SER A 90 -8.37 -4.65 13.78
C SER A 90 -9.50 -4.01 14.58
N THR A 91 -10.71 -4.58 14.46
CA THR A 91 -11.86 -4.23 15.30
C THR A 91 -11.88 -4.99 16.63
N SER A 92 -11.11 -6.07 16.77
CA SER A 92 -10.94 -6.78 18.04
C SER A 92 -9.88 -6.06 18.90
N HIS A 93 -10.24 -5.73 20.14
CA HIS A 93 -9.41 -5.01 21.12
C HIS A 93 -8.48 -5.96 21.90
N GLN A 94 -8.91 -7.19 22.14
CA GLN A 94 -8.08 -8.26 22.71
C GLN A 94 -8.20 -9.53 21.88
N ILE A 95 -7.12 -10.30 21.79
CA ILE A 95 -7.10 -11.60 21.13
C ILE A 95 -6.35 -12.63 21.96
N GLY A 96 -6.81 -13.87 21.88
CA GLY A 96 -6.11 -15.04 22.36
C GLY A 96 -5.43 -15.76 21.20
N SER A 97 -4.27 -16.37 21.43
CA SER A 97 -3.62 -17.26 20.46
C SER A 97 -2.71 -18.23 21.18
N GLY A 98 -2.37 -19.34 20.52
CA GLY A 98 -1.37 -20.27 21.03
C GLY A 98 -0.57 -20.95 19.93
N ILE A 99 0.63 -21.39 20.28
CA ILE A 99 1.52 -22.18 19.42
C ILE A 99 2.09 -23.35 20.21
N GLN A 100 2.49 -24.40 19.49
CA GLN A 100 3.28 -25.49 20.06
C GLN A 100 4.52 -25.74 19.20
N ILE A 101 5.64 -25.96 19.89
CA ILE A 101 6.95 -26.27 19.30
C ILE A 101 7.31 -27.70 19.71
N PHE A 102 7.69 -28.51 18.73
CA PHE A 102 8.07 -29.91 18.92
C PHE A 102 9.58 -30.03 19.16
N GLY A 103 10.02 -31.16 19.73
CA GLY A 103 11.44 -31.45 19.98
C GLY A 103 12.32 -31.49 18.71
N ASN A 104 11.71 -31.54 17.52
CA ASN A 104 12.40 -31.43 16.23
C ASN A 104 12.36 -29.99 15.64
N GLY A 105 11.92 -29.00 16.42
CA GLY A 105 11.82 -27.59 15.99
C GLY A 105 10.58 -27.25 15.15
N THR A 106 9.74 -28.23 14.80
CA THR A 106 8.50 -27.99 14.05
C THR A 106 7.51 -27.17 14.86
N ILE A 107 6.66 -26.38 14.19
CA ILE A 107 5.74 -25.43 14.82
C ILE A 107 4.33 -25.65 14.30
N THR A 108 3.36 -25.69 15.21
CA THR A 108 1.93 -25.64 14.83
C THR A 108 1.18 -24.63 15.68
N HIS A 109 0.07 -24.12 15.14
CA HIS A 109 -0.83 -23.23 15.85
C HIS A 109 -1.83 -24.06 16.68
N LEU A 110 -2.14 -23.62 17.90
CA LEU A 110 -3.14 -24.26 18.76
C LEU A 110 -4.54 -23.80 18.34
N LYS A 111 -5.43 -24.76 18.09
CA LYS A 111 -6.85 -24.51 17.88
C LYS A 111 -7.48 -23.97 19.17
N SER A 112 -8.64 -23.32 19.04
CA SER A 112 -9.36 -22.75 20.19
C SER A 112 -9.60 -23.76 21.32
N ASN A 113 -9.97 -25.00 20.98
CA ASN A 113 -10.18 -26.08 21.95
C ASN A 113 -8.89 -26.68 22.55
N GLU A 114 -7.73 -26.32 22.03
CA GLU A 114 -6.41 -26.74 22.55
C GLU A 114 -5.77 -25.68 23.47
N CYS A 115 -6.37 -24.49 23.55
CA CYS A 115 -5.95 -23.40 24.44
C CYS A 115 -6.69 -23.52 25.78
N HIS A 116 -6.10 -24.23 26.75
CA HIS A 116 -6.77 -24.53 28.02
C HIS A 116 -6.67 -23.41 29.07
N ASN A 117 -5.75 -22.46 28.89
CA ASN A 117 -5.50 -21.38 29.84
C ASN A 117 -6.17 -20.06 29.41
N LEU A 118 -6.77 -20.02 28.22
CA LEU A 118 -7.43 -18.82 27.70
C LEU A 118 -8.94 -18.88 27.96
N SER A 119 -9.53 -17.76 28.37
CA SER A 119 -10.98 -17.64 28.55
C SER A 119 -11.73 -17.85 27.23
N THR A 120 -12.85 -18.57 27.29
CA THR A 120 -13.76 -18.78 26.15
C THR A 120 -14.43 -17.48 25.67
N LEU A 121 -14.40 -16.43 26.50
CA LEU A 121 -14.94 -15.10 26.16
C LEU A 121 -14.02 -14.29 25.23
N ILE A 122 -12.77 -14.71 25.06
CA ILE A 122 -11.78 -14.03 24.21
C ILE A 122 -11.80 -14.63 22.80
N ASP A 123 -11.68 -13.78 21.77
CA ASP A 123 -11.51 -14.21 20.39
C ASP A 123 -10.15 -14.92 20.20
N ILE A 124 -10.16 -16.26 20.22
CA ILE A 124 -8.97 -17.10 20.01
C ILE A 124 -8.77 -17.34 18.52
N ARG A 125 -7.64 -16.85 17.99
CA ARG A 125 -7.33 -16.96 16.56
C ARG A 125 -5.83 -16.96 16.29
N LYS A 126 -5.44 -17.41 15.09
CA LYS A 126 -4.05 -17.39 14.64
C LYS A 126 -3.54 -15.96 14.41
N ILE A 127 -2.33 -15.66 14.90
CA ILE A 127 -1.58 -14.44 14.56
C ILE A 127 -1.43 -14.34 13.03
N LYS A 128 -1.77 -13.18 12.46
CA LYS A 128 -1.67 -12.94 11.00
C LYS A 128 -0.23 -13.13 10.54
N SER A 129 -0.01 -13.99 9.55
CA SER A 129 1.31 -14.26 8.93
C SER A 129 1.73 -13.21 7.88
N SER A 130 1.35 -11.95 8.10
CA SER A 130 1.58 -10.82 7.19
C SER A 130 3.05 -10.39 7.21
N SER A 131 3.62 -10.09 6.04
CA SER A 131 4.95 -9.47 5.86
C SER A 131 4.98 -7.99 6.25
N ARG A 132 3.80 -7.37 6.49
CA ARG A 132 3.73 -5.96 6.88
C ARG A 132 4.45 -5.73 8.19
N LEU A 133 5.32 -4.72 8.18
CA LEU A 133 6.18 -4.40 9.30
C LEU A 133 5.41 -3.79 10.49
N ASN A 134 4.29 -3.11 10.30
CA ASN A 134 3.51 -2.54 11.41
C ASN A 134 2.81 -3.58 12.29
N ASN A 135 2.44 -4.75 11.76
CA ASN A 135 1.65 -5.74 12.49
C ASN A 135 2.42 -6.32 13.68
N TYR A 136 1.73 -6.42 14.81
CA TYR A 136 2.22 -6.94 16.08
C TYR A 136 3.62 -6.37 16.39
N PHE A 137 3.73 -5.04 16.38
CA PHE A 137 5.01 -4.36 16.51
C PHE A 137 5.61 -4.59 17.90
N PHE A 138 6.77 -5.25 17.93
CA PHE A 138 7.61 -5.37 19.11
C PHE A 138 9.09 -5.41 18.72
N ILE A 139 9.95 -5.15 19.71
CA ILE A 139 11.41 -5.17 19.58
C ILE A 139 12.01 -5.91 20.78
N GLY A 140 13.11 -6.62 20.58
CA GLY A 140 13.77 -7.40 21.63
C GLY A 140 15.29 -7.20 21.64
N TYR A 141 15.85 -6.94 22.81
CA TYR A 141 17.29 -6.71 22.96
C TYR A 141 17.93 -7.67 23.96
N GLY A 142 19.07 -8.22 23.55
CA GLY A 142 20.02 -8.87 24.44
C GLY A 142 20.81 -7.86 25.27
N ASN A 143 21.75 -8.37 26.07
CA ASN A 143 22.63 -7.57 26.93
C ASN A 143 23.93 -7.14 26.26
N ASP A 144 24.15 -7.55 25.02
CA ASP A 144 25.31 -7.23 24.20
C ASP A 144 24.80 -6.85 22.80
N LEU A 145 25.11 -5.63 22.38
CA LEU A 145 24.63 -5.05 21.13
C LEU A 145 25.83 -4.58 20.33
N THR A 146 25.94 -5.07 19.09
CA THR A 146 26.95 -4.57 18.15
C THR A 146 26.25 -3.98 16.92
N PRO A 147 26.60 -2.77 16.48
CA PRO A 147 26.01 -2.22 15.27
C PRO A 147 26.62 -2.87 14.03
N HIS A 148 25.96 -2.74 12.89
CA HIS A 148 26.60 -2.90 11.59
C HIS A 148 27.70 -1.84 11.39
N ASP A 149 28.58 -2.07 10.42
CA ASP A 149 29.64 -1.14 10.04
C ASP A 149 29.38 -0.64 8.62
N ASN A 150 29.30 0.69 8.46
CA ASN A 150 29.11 1.43 7.20
C ASN A 150 27.87 1.05 6.37
N THR A 151 26.94 0.28 6.94
CA THR A 151 25.73 -0.20 6.29
C THR A 151 24.58 -0.17 7.28
N ASP A 152 23.36 0.13 6.82
CA ASP A 152 22.17 0.01 7.68
C ASP A 152 21.51 -1.38 7.58
N ASP A 153 22.01 -2.30 6.74
CA ASP A 153 21.50 -3.66 6.45
C ASP A 153 19.98 -3.76 6.13
N PHE A 154 19.30 -2.64 5.86
CA PHE A 154 17.87 -2.60 5.54
C PHE A 154 17.61 -2.43 4.03
N ASP A 155 18.22 -3.30 3.22
CA ASP A 155 17.97 -3.36 1.77
C ASP A 155 16.64 -4.01 1.38
N PHE A 156 15.89 -4.46 2.39
CA PHE A 156 14.62 -5.16 2.28
C PHE A 156 14.63 -6.44 1.44
N ASN A 157 15.80 -7.06 1.24
CA ASN A 157 15.94 -8.28 0.43
C ASN A 157 15.38 -9.53 1.11
N ASN A 158 15.29 -9.53 2.45
CA ASN A 158 14.79 -10.67 3.21
C ASN A 158 13.25 -10.59 3.37
N PRO A 159 12.45 -11.58 2.93
CA PRO A 159 11.00 -11.59 3.15
C PRO A 159 10.59 -11.69 4.63
N PHE A 160 11.53 -11.99 5.53
CA PHE A 160 11.32 -12.21 6.95
C PHE A 160 11.87 -11.11 7.87
N LEU A 161 12.23 -9.92 7.34
CA LEU A 161 12.87 -8.81 8.09
C LEU A 161 12.21 -8.42 9.42
N ARG A 162 10.93 -8.73 9.62
CA ARG A 162 10.25 -8.54 10.90
C ARG A 162 11.01 -9.21 12.06
N VAL A 163 11.70 -10.33 11.83
CA VAL A 163 12.47 -11.03 12.88
C VAL A 163 13.71 -10.27 13.32
N ASN A 164 14.30 -9.42 12.46
CA ASN A 164 15.51 -8.66 12.79
C ASN A 164 15.36 -7.81 14.06
N ARG A 165 14.12 -7.38 14.37
CA ARG A 165 13.77 -6.57 15.56
C ARG A 165 14.16 -7.18 16.89
N PHE A 166 14.37 -8.48 16.93
CA PHE A 166 14.64 -9.18 18.18
C PHE A 166 15.77 -10.20 18.08
N HIS A 167 16.53 -10.20 16.99
CA HIS A 167 17.63 -11.14 16.80
C HIS A 167 18.66 -11.09 17.93
N SER A 168 19.02 -9.89 18.41
CA SER A 168 19.99 -9.70 19.49
C SER A 168 19.55 -10.33 20.82
N LEU A 169 18.24 -10.54 21.04
CA LEU A 169 17.72 -11.27 22.20
C LEU A 169 18.04 -12.78 22.14
N PHE A 170 18.20 -13.34 20.93
CA PHE A 170 18.46 -14.76 20.71
C PHE A 170 19.92 -15.08 20.41
N ASN A 171 20.63 -14.17 19.76
CA ASN A 171 22.02 -14.35 19.33
C ASN A 171 22.84 -13.08 19.54
N LYS A 172 23.89 -13.16 20.36
CA LYS A 172 24.81 -12.03 20.64
C LYS A 172 25.61 -11.56 19.41
N LYS A 173 25.76 -12.40 18.38
CA LYS A 173 26.44 -12.04 17.13
C LYS A 173 25.54 -11.22 16.19
N SER A 174 24.24 -11.16 16.46
CA SER A 174 23.31 -10.40 15.66
C SER A 174 23.61 -8.91 15.78
N ARG A 175 23.67 -8.25 14.62
CA ARG A 175 23.94 -6.83 14.54
C ARG A 175 22.64 -6.03 14.63
N ILE A 176 22.76 -4.80 15.10
CA ILE A 176 21.68 -3.80 15.09
C ILE A 176 22.05 -2.65 14.14
N THR A 177 21.12 -1.73 13.91
CA THR A 177 21.32 -0.56 13.05
C THR A 177 22.65 0.16 13.32
N ASP A 178 23.39 0.47 12.25
CA ASP A 178 24.53 1.41 12.34
C ASP A 178 24.00 2.83 12.65
N PRO A 179 24.33 3.39 13.83
CA PRO A 179 23.83 4.70 14.24
C PRO A 179 24.32 5.82 13.32
N THR A 180 25.55 5.74 12.80
CA THR A 180 26.14 6.78 11.95
C THR A 180 25.54 6.75 10.54
N ALA A 181 25.38 5.56 9.96
CA ALA A 181 24.70 5.39 8.68
C ALA A 181 23.25 5.86 8.77
N PHE A 182 22.54 5.52 9.84
CA PHE A 182 21.16 5.96 10.04
C PHE A 182 21.05 7.48 10.22
N LEU A 183 21.93 8.10 11.01
CA LEU A 183 22.00 9.56 11.15
C LEU A 183 22.24 10.25 9.79
N LYS A 184 23.14 9.72 8.96
CA LYS A 184 23.37 10.23 7.59
C LYS A 184 22.09 10.16 6.76
N ILE A 185 21.32 9.07 6.84
CA ILE A 185 20.02 8.93 6.15
C ILE A 185 19.01 9.96 6.65
N LEU A 186 18.88 10.13 7.97
CA LEU A 186 17.97 11.09 8.58
C LEU A 186 18.30 12.52 8.15
N ARG A 187 19.59 12.88 8.17
CA ARG A 187 20.07 14.20 7.74
C ARG A 187 19.84 14.42 6.25
N HIS A 188 20.20 13.46 5.42
CA HIS A 188 20.00 13.55 3.98
C HIS A 188 18.52 13.74 3.62
N LYS A 189 17.63 12.89 4.14
CA LYS A 189 16.19 13.00 3.84
C LYS A 189 15.53 14.19 4.53
N GLY A 190 15.88 14.46 5.78
CA GLY A 190 15.28 15.50 6.60
C GLY A 190 15.75 16.92 6.24
N LEU A 191 17.05 17.14 6.08
CA LEU A 191 17.64 18.48 5.87
C LEU A 191 17.76 18.87 4.38
N LYS A 192 18.09 17.91 3.50
CA LYS A 192 18.21 18.16 2.04
C LYS A 192 16.84 18.17 1.37
N TYR A 193 16.03 17.14 1.62
CA TYR A 193 14.73 16.97 0.96
C TYR A 193 13.52 17.40 1.80
N LYS A 194 13.74 17.99 2.99
CA LYS A 194 12.69 18.48 3.89
C LYS A 194 11.61 17.43 4.19
N LYS A 195 11.98 16.14 4.24
CA LYS A 195 11.04 15.08 4.59
C LYS A 195 10.71 15.17 6.07
N PHE A 196 9.42 15.35 6.38
CA PHE A 196 8.92 15.56 7.74
C PHE A 196 9.41 14.49 8.73
N LEU A 197 9.15 13.21 8.44
CA LEU A 197 9.39 12.15 9.41
C LEU A 197 10.88 11.94 9.76
N PRO A 198 11.82 11.86 8.79
CA PRO A 198 13.25 11.84 9.09
C PRO A 198 13.74 13.07 9.87
N LEU A 199 13.23 14.26 9.54
CA LEU A 199 13.58 15.49 10.26
C LEU A 199 13.04 15.48 11.70
N HIS A 200 11.82 14.99 11.89
CA HIS A 200 11.19 14.86 13.20
C HIS A 200 11.97 13.89 14.09
N ILE A 201 12.35 12.72 13.57
CA ILE A 201 13.21 11.76 14.30
C ILE A 201 14.53 12.41 14.68
N LEU A 202 15.21 13.06 13.73
CA LEU A 202 16.50 13.71 13.99
C LEU A 202 16.39 14.76 15.11
N LYS A 203 15.39 15.66 15.03
CA LYS A 203 15.15 16.68 16.06
C LYS A 203 14.85 16.07 17.43
N THR A 204 14.00 15.04 17.48
CA THR A 204 13.64 14.37 18.73
C THR A 204 14.85 13.67 19.35
N ILE A 205 15.67 12.99 18.54
CA ILE A 205 16.91 12.35 19.02
C ILE A 205 17.88 13.41 19.57
N CYS A 206 18.13 14.50 18.84
CA CYS A 206 19.03 15.57 19.30
C CYS A 206 18.57 16.16 20.64
N ARG A 207 17.26 16.46 20.76
CA ARG A 207 16.67 17.01 21.98
C ARG A 207 16.82 16.04 23.17
N LEU A 208 16.46 14.77 22.98
CA LEU A 208 16.54 13.79 24.07
C LEU A 208 17.97 13.39 24.43
N ALA A 209 18.89 13.43 23.47
CA ALA A 209 20.32 13.21 23.69
C ALA A 209 20.93 14.35 24.52
N ASP A 210 20.54 15.60 24.28
CA ASP A 210 20.92 16.74 25.11
C ASP A 210 20.33 16.61 26.53
N GLU A 211 19.00 16.47 26.63
CA GLU A 211 18.27 16.39 27.92
C GLU A 211 18.74 15.25 28.84
N HIS A 212 18.95 14.05 28.30
CA HIS A 212 19.23 12.85 29.11
C HIS A 212 20.68 12.42 29.10
N LEU A 213 21.44 12.72 28.04
CA LEU A 213 22.81 12.24 27.87
C LEU A 213 23.86 13.35 27.86
N THR A 214 23.44 14.62 27.95
CA THR A 214 24.29 15.82 27.88
C THR A 214 25.17 15.79 26.64
N ILE A 215 24.57 15.53 25.48
CA ILE A 215 25.24 15.52 24.17
C ILE A 215 24.80 16.76 23.39
N ASP A 216 25.75 17.64 23.06
CA ASP A 216 25.48 18.75 22.15
C ASP A 216 25.36 18.23 20.71
N CYS A 217 24.13 18.22 20.21
CA CYS A 217 23.81 17.77 18.85
C CYS A 217 23.64 18.94 17.84
N LYS A 218 24.04 20.17 18.16
CA LYS A 218 23.89 21.33 17.24
C LYS A 218 24.52 21.06 15.88
N ASN A 219 25.71 20.48 15.84
CA ASN A 219 26.42 20.15 14.61
C ASN A 219 25.68 19.12 13.76
N TRP A 220 24.93 18.19 14.38
CA TRP A 220 24.21 17.15 13.64
C TRP A 220 23.12 17.74 12.72
N MET A 221 22.65 18.94 13.04
CA MET A 221 21.66 19.68 12.28
C MET A 221 22.26 20.51 11.12
N VAL A 222 23.59 20.66 11.07
CA VAL A 222 24.30 21.37 9.99
C VAL A 222 24.43 20.46 8.78
N ARG A 223 24.22 20.95 7.55
CA ARG A 223 24.21 20.10 6.32
C ARG A 223 25.53 19.42 6.01
N ASN A 224 26.66 20.08 6.28
CA ASN A 224 28.00 19.57 5.93
C ASN A 224 28.73 18.93 7.11
N CYS A 225 28.04 18.66 8.22
CA CYS A 225 28.61 17.97 9.36
C CYS A 225 29.05 16.55 8.98
N ASP A 226 30.28 16.21 9.38
CA ASP A 226 30.79 14.86 9.42
C ASP A 226 30.29 14.14 10.68
N ILE A 227 29.32 13.25 10.47
CA ILE A 227 28.68 12.51 11.56
C ILE A 227 29.61 11.46 12.17
N GLU A 228 30.55 10.90 11.42
CA GLU A 228 31.47 9.90 11.98
C GLU A 228 32.38 10.55 13.01
N THR A 229 32.92 11.73 12.68
CA THR A 229 33.73 12.54 13.60
C THR A 229 32.93 13.00 14.82
N GLU A 230 31.69 13.48 14.65
CA GLU A 230 30.88 13.87 15.81
C GLU A 230 30.48 12.68 16.69
N TRP A 231 30.20 11.53 16.07
CA TRP A 231 29.88 10.30 16.79
C TRP A 231 31.10 9.77 17.56
N SER A 232 32.30 9.86 16.99
CA SER A 232 33.53 9.34 17.60
C SER A 232 33.85 10.04 18.93
N LYS A 233 33.53 11.33 19.05
CA LYS A 233 33.68 12.16 20.27
C LYS A 233 32.81 11.70 21.46
N LEU A 234 31.74 10.95 21.22
CA LEU A 234 30.85 10.49 22.29
C LEU A 234 31.51 9.45 23.19
N LYS A 235 31.23 9.53 24.50
CA LYS A 235 31.67 8.53 25.48
C LYS A 235 31.04 7.17 25.17
N LYS A 236 31.73 6.07 25.50
CA LYS A 236 31.25 4.70 25.23
C LYS A 236 29.83 4.45 25.77
N TRP A 237 29.53 4.88 26.98
CA TRP A 237 28.19 4.72 27.58
C TRP A 237 27.12 5.55 26.86
N GLN A 238 27.46 6.75 26.34
CA GLN A 238 26.54 7.57 25.52
C GLN A 238 26.23 6.86 24.21
N LYS A 239 27.26 6.32 23.52
CA LYS A 239 27.11 5.53 22.29
C LYS A 239 26.19 4.32 22.52
N ASN A 240 26.40 3.56 23.59
CA ASN A 240 25.60 2.36 23.90
C ASN A 240 24.12 2.65 24.15
N ILE A 241 23.81 3.74 24.87
CA ILE A 241 22.41 4.13 25.10
C ILE A 241 21.78 4.61 23.79
N LEU A 242 22.49 5.49 23.07
CA LEU A 242 21.95 6.15 21.90
C LEU A 242 21.78 5.20 20.70
N MET A 243 22.69 4.24 20.51
CA MET A 243 22.54 3.24 19.44
C MET A 243 21.26 2.40 19.61
N THR A 244 20.88 2.08 20.85
CA THR A 244 19.64 1.33 21.13
C THR A 244 18.43 2.17 20.75
N ALA A 245 18.40 3.45 21.14
CA ALA A 245 17.34 4.38 20.78
C ALA A 245 17.24 4.61 19.26
N MET A 246 18.39 4.68 18.57
CA MET A 246 18.47 4.83 17.12
C MET A 246 17.94 3.60 16.39
N ASP A 247 18.26 2.40 16.86
CA ASP A 247 17.74 1.16 16.30
C ASP A 247 16.22 1.05 16.45
N VAL A 248 15.67 1.44 17.61
CA VAL A 248 14.21 1.54 17.77
C VAL A 248 13.59 2.55 16.79
N CYS A 249 14.19 3.74 16.66
CA CYS A 249 13.74 4.75 15.69
C CYS A 249 13.77 4.23 14.24
N ARG A 250 14.81 3.47 13.87
CA ARG A 250 14.95 2.86 12.55
C ARG A 250 13.83 1.86 12.29
N HIS A 251 13.54 0.97 13.24
CA HIS A 251 12.46 0.00 13.14
C HIS A 251 11.07 0.64 13.10
N LEU A 252 10.84 1.71 13.88
CA LEU A 252 9.61 2.50 13.84
C LEU A 252 9.43 3.17 12.48
N LEU A 253 10.47 3.81 11.94
CA LEU A 253 10.42 4.47 10.64
C LEU A 253 10.00 3.51 9.51
N ASP A 254 10.48 2.25 9.57
CA ASP A 254 10.13 1.23 8.59
C ASP A 254 8.73 0.64 8.76
N ALA A 255 8.32 0.44 10.01
CA ALA A 255 7.00 -0.09 10.32
C ALA A 255 5.91 0.94 10.03
N PHE A 256 6.18 2.22 10.26
CA PHE A 256 5.19 3.30 10.22
C PHE A 256 5.64 4.51 9.37
N PRO A 257 6.01 4.32 8.08
CA PRO A 257 6.61 5.36 7.23
C PRO A 257 5.65 6.52 6.89
N SER A 258 4.36 6.38 7.21
CA SER A 258 3.33 7.39 6.97
C SER A 258 2.68 7.90 8.26
N SER A 259 3.17 7.49 9.44
CA SER A 259 2.65 7.96 10.73
C SER A 259 3.04 9.42 10.96
N ARG A 260 2.10 10.22 11.46
CA ARG A 260 2.35 11.59 11.92
C ARG A 260 2.90 11.61 13.36
N ASN A 261 2.48 10.66 14.19
CA ASN A 261 2.83 10.56 15.60
C ASN A 261 3.65 9.28 15.85
N LEU A 262 4.85 9.21 15.26
CA LEU A 262 5.65 7.99 15.27
C LEU A 262 5.96 7.47 16.69
N PHE A 263 6.30 8.36 17.60
CA PHE A 263 6.73 8.03 18.96
C PHE A 263 5.57 7.67 19.90
N GLU A 264 4.33 8.01 19.53
CA GLU A 264 3.12 7.61 20.25
C GLU A 264 2.62 6.23 19.83
N THR A 265 3.32 5.55 18.92
CA THR A 265 2.90 4.24 18.44
C THR A 265 2.92 3.21 19.58
N PRO A 266 1.82 2.50 19.85
CA PRO A 266 1.77 1.49 20.91
C PRO A 266 2.46 0.19 20.48
N GLY A 267 3.27 -0.38 21.37
CA GLY A 267 4.01 -1.60 21.09
C GLY A 267 4.66 -2.19 22.35
N LEU A 268 5.51 -3.20 22.13
CA LEU A 268 6.20 -3.94 23.18
C LEU A 268 7.73 -3.90 22.97
N ILE A 269 8.48 -3.62 24.02
CA ILE A 269 9.94 -3.71 24.04
C ILE A 269 10.38 -4.66 25.14
N LEU A 270 11.17 -5.67 24.74
CA LEU A 270 11.77 -6.66 25.62
C LEU A 270 13.26 -6.35 25.78
N MET A 271 13.76 -6.23 27.00
CA MET A 271 15.18 -5.91 27.23
C MET A 271 15.83 -6.79 28.28
N HIS A 272 16.83 -7.55 27.88
CA HIS A 272 17.66 -8.30 28.81
C HIS A 272 18.86 -7.46 29.25
N ARG A 273 18.86 -7.01 30.51
CA ARG A 273 19.98 -6.31 31.17
C ARG A 273 20.46 -5.03 30.48
N PRO A 274 19.58 -4.03 30.25
CA PRO A 274 20.01 -2.74 29.72
C PRO A 274 21.00 -2.02 30.65
N ASP A 275 21.04 -2.40 31.94
CA ASP A 275 22.03 -1.91 32.91
C ASP A 275 23.48 -2.26 32.56
N ILE A 276 23.71 -3.34 31.81
CA ILE A 276 25.04 -3.69 31.28
C ILE A 276 25.42 -2.74 30.14
N LEU A 277 24.45 -2.41 29.28
CA LEU A 277 24.67 -1.53 28.11
C LEU A 277 25.02 -0.10 28.55
N SER A 278 24.25 0.45 29.49
CA SER A 278 24.47 1.82 29.99
C SER A 278 25.62 1.89 31.01
N GLY A 279 25.88 0.79 31.72
CA GLY A 279 26.65 0.79 32.96
C GLY A 279 25.77 1.17 34.17
N ARG A 280 26.10 0.60 35.34
CA ARG A 280 25.27 0.63 36.57
C ARG A 280 24.79 2.04 36.97
N LYS A 281 25.71 3.01 37.08
CA LYS A 281 25.39 4.38 37.52
C LYS A 281 24.64 5.22 36.48
N LYS A 282 24.48 4.70 35.25
CA LYS A 282 23.92 5.42 34.11
C LYS A 282 22.57 4.84 33.65
N LEU A 283 22.06 3.80 34.30
CA LEU A 283 20.76 3.20 33.99
C LEU A 283 19.63 4.24 33.98
N ARG A 284 19.62 5.18 34.92
CA ARG A 284 18.60 6.26 34.96
C ARG A 284 18.53 7.10 33.69
N TYR A 285 19.67 7.35 33.02
CA TYR A 285 19.70 8.12 31.77
C TYR A 285 19.15 7.30 30.61
N PHE A 286 19.46 6.00 30.58
CA PHE A 286 18.88 5.08 29.60
C PHE A 286 17.36 5.01 29.75
N ILE A 287 16.87 4.79 30.98
CA ILE A 287 15.43 4.68 31.26
C ILE A 287 14.71 6.01 30.98
N GLY A 288 15.28 7.14 31.41
CA GLY A 288 14.72 8.47 31.13
C GLY A 288 14.58 8.72 29.63
N LEU A 289 15.64 8.47 28.86
CA LEU A 289 15.62 8.64 27.42
C LEU A 289 14.57 7.74 26.75
N MET A 290 14.53 6.45 27.09
CA MET A 290 13.60 5.50 26.46
C MET A 290 12.14 5.79 26.84
N ASP A 291 11.87 6.19 28.08
CA ASP A 291 10.53 6.55 28.54
C ASP A 291 10.00 7.81 27.84
N SER A 292 10.87 8.83 27.68
CA SER A 292 10.56 10.07 26.96
C SER A 292 10.45 9.87 25.44
N LEU A 293 11.27 9.01 24.85
CA LEU A 293 11.22 8.70 23.42
C LEU A 293 9.97 7.92 23.05
N LEU A 294 9.48 7.05 23.95
CA LEU A 294 8.46 6.06 23.64
C LEU A 294 7.37 6.06 24.74
N PRO A 295 6.54 7.11 24.79
CA PRO A 295 5.52 7.27 25.83
C PRO A 295 4.53 6.10 25.87
N MET A 296 4.19 5.50 24.73
CA MET A 296 3.18 4.46 24.58
C MET A 296 3.74 3.04 24.41
N MET A 297 5.03 2.81 24.67
CA MET A 297 5.61 1.46 24.60
C MET A 297 5.53 0.76 25.96
N GLN A 298 5.08 -0.49 25.95
CA GLN A 298 5.19 -1.40 27.08
C GLN A 298 6.63 -1.95 27.14
N PHE A 299 7.25 -1.90 28.30
CA PHE A 299 8.60 -2.39 28.56
C PHE A 299 8.58 -3.57 29.52
N ILE A 300 9.22 -4.67 29.12
CA ILE A 300 9.49 -5.81 30.01
C ILE A 300 11.00 -5.99 30.06
N VAL A 301 11.58 -5.74 31.25
CA VAL A 301 13.02 -5.58 31.41
C VAL A 301 13.53 -6.46 32.52
N THR A 302 14.65 -7.16 32.30
CA THR A 302 15.35 -7.86 33.38
C THR A 302 16.47 -6.99 33.96
N LEU A 303 16.54 -6.86 35.27
CA LEU A 303 17.58 -6.11 36.00
C LEU A 303 18.14 -6.95 37.15
N SER A 304 19.41 -6.72 37.51
CA SER A 304 19.94 -7.25 38.77
C SER A 304 19.22 -6.60 39.95
N GLU A 305 19.08 -7.32 41.07
CA GLU A 305 18.46 -6.82 42.31
C GLU A 305 19.01 -5.43 42.72
N LYS A 306 20.34 -5.30 42.74
CA LYS A 306 21.07 -4.06 43.02
C LYS A 306 20.71 -2.85 42.12
N ASN A 307 20.17 -3.09 40.93
CA ASN A 307 19.82 -2.06 39.95
C ASN A 307 18.30 -1.87 39.85
N ARG A 308 17.51 -2.84 40.28
CA ARG A 308 16.06 -2.72 40.42
C ARG A 308 15.70 -1.68 41.49
N VAL A 309 16.46 -1.64 42.59
CA VAL A 309 16.31 -0.61 43.64
C VAL A 309 16.67 0.80 43.13
N LEU A 310 17.51 0.90 42.09
CA LEU A 310 17.89 2.19 41.49
C LEU A 310 16.92 2.65 40.38
N PHE A 311 15.85 1.90 40.14
CA PHE A 311 14.87 2.25 39.13
C PHE A 311 13.99 3.40 39.62
N PRO A 312 13.69 4.43 38.81
CA PRO A 312 12.92 5.58 39.30
C PRO A 312 11.49 5.22 39.70
N ASP A 313 11.11 5.47 40.97
CA ASP A 313 9.79 5.12 41.52
C ASP A 313 8.62 5.71 40.71
N LYS A 314 8.75 6.96 40.26
CA LYS A 314 7.75 7.63 39.41
C LYS A 314 7.43 6.87 38.13
N LEU A 315 8.36 6.05 37.62
CA LEU A 315 8.19 5.27 36.40
C LEU A 315 7.61 3.87 36.66
N ILE A 316 7.79 3.33 37.88
CA ILE A 316 7.21 2.04 38.30
C ILE A 316 5.68 2.12 38.34
N GLU A 317 5.15 3.29 38.72
CA GLU A 317 3.72 3.58 38.80
C GLU A 317 3.12 4.11 37.49
N LYS A 318 3.89 4.15 36.38
CA LYS A 318 3.33 4.51 35.08
C LYS A 318 2.53 3.38 34.48
N HIS A 319 1.35 3.72 33.97
CA HIS A 319 0.45 2.80 33.29
C HIS A 319 0.15 3.23 31.85
N LEU A 320 -0.16 2.26 30.99
CA LEU A 320 -0.61 2.43 29.61
C LEU A 320 -2.09 2.05 29.53
N GLN A 321 -2.88 2.91 28.91
CA GLN A 321 -4.31 2.64 28.72
C GLN A 321 -4.52 1.52 27.70
N LEU A 322 -5.42 0.60 28.03
CA LEU A 322 -5.88 -0.41 27.08
C LEU A 322 -6.90 0.20 26.11
N PRO A 323 -6.99 -0.31 24.87
CA PRO A 323 -8.02 0.13 23.91
C PRO A 323 -9.44 -0.05 24.47
N GLU A 324 -10.27 1.00 24.39
CA GLU A 324 -11.66 0.96 24.88
C GLU A 324 -12.52 -0.08 24.14
N ILE A 325 -13.34 -0.83 24.87
CA ILE A 325 -14.27 -1.81 24.32
C ILE A 325 -15.50 -1.07 23.77
N ASN A 326 -15.46 -0.64 22.51
CA ASN A 326 -16.65 -0.13 21.83
C ASN A 326 -17.62 -1.29 21.49
N LEU A 327 -18.57 -1.57 22.39
CA LEU A 327 -19.61 -2.61 22.27
C LEU A 327 -20.57 -2.41 21.06
N THR A 328 -20.46 -1.30 20.34
CA THR A 328 -21.42 -0.92 19.28
C THR A 328 -21.17 -1.55 17.90
N SER A 329 -20.06 -2.28 17.69
CA SER A 329 -19.68 -2.74 16.34
C SER A 329 -20.13 -4.17 15.96
N GLN A 330 -20.80 -4.91 16.83
CA GLN A 330 -21.35 -6.24 16.50
C GLN A 330 -22.78 -6.20 15.89
N LYS A 331 -23.05 -5.30 14.94
CA LYS A 331 -24.22 -5.48 14.08
C LYS A 331 -23.85 -6.38 12.90
N LYS A 332 -24.18 -7.67 13.03
CA LYS A 332 -24.37 -8.58 11.88
C LYS A 332 -25.09 -7.80 10.78
N LYS A 333 -24.50 -7.72 9.58
CA LYS A 333 -25.08 -7.02 8.41
C LYS A 333 -26.52 -7.49 8.22
N LYS A 334 -27.50 -6.66 8.60
CA LYS A 334 -28.89 -6.85 8.19
C LYS A 334 -28.92 -6.82 6.66
N ILE A 335 -29.58 -7.80 6.07
CA ILE A 335 -29.90 -7.78 4.64
C ILE A 335 -30.78 -6.53 4.45
N ASN A 336 -30.26 -5.51 3.78
CA ASN A 336 -31.00 -4.29 3.50
C ASN A 336 -32.18 -4.67 2.59
N LYS A 337 -33.40 -4.77 3.13
CA LYS A 337 -34.60 -4.82 2.31
C LYS A 337 -34.81 -3.42 1.74
N ILE A 338 -35.01 -3.33 0.43
CA ILE A 338 -35.38 -2.09 -0.23
C ILE A 338 -36.91 -1.99 -0.32
N PRO A 339 -37.46 -0.77 -0.49
CA PRO A 339 -38.91 -0.59 -0.65
C PRO A 339 -39.44 -1.46 -1.80
N PRO A 340 -40.64 -2.06 -1.65
CA PRO A 340 -41.26 -2.85 -2.72
C PRO A 340 -41.36 -2.05 -4.02
N LYS A 341 -41.31 -2.74 -5.17
CA LYS A 341 -41.42 -2.14 -6.51
C LYS A 341 -40.26 -1.19 -6.92
N SER A 342 -39.14 -1.21 -6.21
CA SER A 342 -37.97 -0.39 -6.55
C SER A 342 -37.15 -1.01 -7.69
N ILE A 343 -36.55 -0.17 -8.53
CA ILE A 343 -35.59 -0.56 -9.57
C ILE A 343 -34.18 -0.53 -8.97
N LEU A 344 -33.47 -1.64 -9.08
CA LEU A 344 -32.10 -1.76 -8.60
C LEU A 344 -31.12 -1.65 -9.78
N LEU A 345 -30.21 -0.69 -9.70
CA LEU A 345 -29.10 -0.52 -10.62
C LEU A 345 -27.81 -0.93 -9.92
N ILE A 346 -26.99 -1.76 -10.56
CA ILE A 346 -25.75 -2.27 -9.99
C ILE A 346 -24.58 -1.87 -10.88
N ASP A 347 -23.72 -0.99 -10.37
CA ASP A 347 -22.47 -0.61 -10.99
C ASP A 347 -21.38 -1.64 -10.60
N VAL A 348 -21.06 -2.56 -11.53
CA VAL A 348 -20.27 -3.76 -11.22
C VAL A 348 -18.79 -3.42 -11.03
N ASP A 349 -18.25 -2.57 -11.89
CA ASP A 349 -16.84 -2.22 -11.96
C ASP A 349 -16.61 -0.80 -12.46
N GLY A 350 -15.35 -0.42 -12.64
CA GLY A 350 -14.98 0.94 -13.03
C GLY A 350 -14.89 1.93 -11.87
N LYS A 351 -14.45 3.14 -12.21
CA LYS A 351 -14.27 4.26 -11.28
C LYS A 351 -15.03 5.51 -11.68
N LEU A 352 -15.38 5.61 -12.97
CA LEU A 352 -16.24 6.67 -13.46
C LEU A 352 -17.70 6.22 -13.31
N PRO A 353 -18.61 7.15 -13.02
CA PRO A 353 -20.05 6.91 -13.08
C PRO A 353 -20.48 6.22 -14.37
N ASN A 354 -21.42 5.31 -14.25
CA ASN A 354 -21.89 4.55 -15.40
C ASN A 354 -23.02 5.29 -16.13
N LEU A 355 -22.73 5.83 -17.32
CA LEU A 355 -23.68 6.64 -18.11
C LEU A 355 -24.95 5.86 -18.47
N ALA A 356 -24.84 4.57 -18.82
CA ALA A 356 -26.00 3.75 -19.15
C ALA A 356 -26.94 3.57 -17.94
N LEU A 357 -26.38 3.39 -16.74
CA LEU A 357 -27.16 3.34 -15.51
C LEU A 357 -27.79 4.70 -15.17
N MET A 358 -27.12 5.82 -15.45
CA MET A 358 -27.70 7.16 -15.28
C MET A 358 -28.93 7.36 -16.17
N LYS A 359 -28.86 6.96 -17.44
CA LYS A 359 -30.00 7.03 -18.37
C LYS A 359 -31.15 6.10 -17.96
N LEU A 360 -30.84 4.87 -17.54
CA LEU A 360 -31.84 3.95 -16.96
C LEU A 360 -32.51 4.53 -15.71
N SER A 361 -31.75 5.22 -14.85
CA SER A 361 -32.31 5.85 -13.66
C SER A 361 -33.28 6.97 -14.01
N ARG A 362 -32.92 7.86 -14.95
CA ARG A 362 -33.82 8.91 -15.47
C ARG A 362 -35.14 8.30 -15.96
N TYR A 363 -35.05 7.30 -16.83
CA TYR A 363 -36.19 6.60 -17.41
C TYR A 363 -37.18 6.09 -16.37
N TYR A 364 -36.69 5.35 -15.37
CA TYR A 364 -37.57 4.75 -14.38
C TYR A 364 -38.10 5.78 -13.37
N LYS A 365 -37.32 6.82 -13.04
CA LYS A 365 -37.79 7.93 -12.20
C LYS A 365 -38.95 8.68 -12.85
N GLU A 366 -38.89 8.94 -14.16
CA GLU A 366 -39.98 9.60 -14.90
C GLU A 366 -41.27 8.75 -14.93
N LYS A 367 -41.14 7.43 -14.81
CA LYS A 367 -42.27 6.50 -14.62
C LYS A 367 -42.74 6.36 -13.17
N GLY A 368 -42.31 7.26 -12.28
CA GLY A 368 -42.65 7.27 -10.86
C GLY A 368 -42.05 6.11 -10.06
N LYS A 369 -41.06 5.39 -10.60
CA LYS A 369 -40.40 4.27 -9.89
C LYS A 369 -39.28 4.81 -9.00
N LYS A 370 -39.12 4.17 -7.83
CA LYS A 370 -37.97 4.41 -6.96
C LYS A 370 -36.74 3.68 -7.49
N VAL A 371 -35.63 4.39 -7.68
CA VAL A 371 -34.37 3.83 -8.19
C VAL A 371 -33.33 3.79 -7.09
N ILE A 372 -32.57 2.69 -7.01
CA ILE A 372 -31.51 2.48 -6.01
C ILE A 372 -30.24 2.05 -6.73
N LEU A 373 -29.13 2.74 -6.45
CA LEU A 373 -27.80 2.34 -6.88
C LEU A 373 -27.14 1.43 -5.84
N ALA A 374 -26.58 0.32 -6.30
CA ALA A 374 -25.68 -0.54 -5.54
C ALA A 374 -24.41 -0.81 -6.37
N HIS A 375 -23.42 -1.43 -5.74
CA HIS A 375 -22.11 -1.67 -6.36
C HIS A 375 -21.70 -3.13 -6.29
N ARG A 376 -20.88 -3.57 -7.25
CA ARG A 376 -20.25 -4.91 -7.29
C ARG A 376 -21.26 -6.04 -7.18
N ASP A 377 -21.06 -6.99 -6.27
CA ASP A 377 -21.89 -8.17 -6.02
C ASP A 377 -22.97 -7.95 -4.95
N SER A 378 -23.53 -6.74 -4.88
CA SER A 378 -24.60 -6.41 -3.93
C SER A 378 -25.88 -7.22 -4.18
N CYS A 379 -26.16 -8.17 -3.28
CA CYS A 379 -27.31 -9.06 -3.32
C CYS A 379 -28.44 -8.55 -2.40
N ILE A 380 -29.36 -7.79 -2.96
CA ILE A 380 -30.44 -7.06 -2.27
C ILE A 380 -31.79 -7.67 -2.67
N LYS A 381 -32.63 -8.03 -1.70
CA LYS A 381 -33.97 -8.60 -1.96
C LYS A 381 -35.04 -7.51 -2.10
N GLY A 382 -36.06 -7.77 -2.91
CA GLY A 382 -37.27 -6.95 -3.01
C GLY A 382 -37.32 -5.95 -4.17
N ALA A 383 -36.35 -5.99 -5.09
CA ALA A 383 -36.38 -5.20 -6.33
C ALA A 383 -37.46 -5.73 -7.29
N ASP A 384 -38.11 -4.83 -8.03
CA ASP A 384 -38.99 -5.12 -9.16
C ASP A 384 -38.19 -5.64 -10.36
N ARG A 385 -37.13 -4.89 -10.71
CA ARG A 385 -36.19 -5.19 -11.79
C ARG A 385 -34.77 -4.88 -11.34
N VAL A 386 -33.81 -5.65 -11.86
CA VAL A 386 -32.39 -5.49 -11.55
C VAL A 386 -31.60 -5.33 -12.83
N PHE A 387 -30.92 -4.19 -12.98
CA PHE A 387 -29.98 -3.93 -14.07
C PHE A 387 -28.57 -3.88 -13.50
N ALA A 388 -27.61 -4.55 -14.13
CA ALA A 388 -26.20 -4.39 -13.78
C ALA A 388 -25.35 -4.14 -15.02
N SER A 389 -24.37 -3.24 -14.89
CA SER A 389 -23.46 -2.92 -15.98
C SER A 389 -22.02 -3.20 -15.58
N SER A 390 -21.29 -3.91 -16.45
CA SER A 390 -19.85 -4.16 -16.33
C SER A 390 -19.14 -3.60 -17.56
N ILE A 391 -18.17 -2.72 -17.34
CA ILE A 391 -17.36 -2.10 -18.39
C ILE A 391 -16.16 -2.99 -18.73
N PHE A 392 -15.57 -3.65 -17.73
CA PHE A 392 -14.33 -4.42 -17.90
C PHE A 392 -14.59 -5.94 -17.89
N ASN A 393 -13.85 -6.67 -18.73
CA ASN A 393 -13.83 -8.13 -18.74
C ASN A 393 -12.68 -8.69 -17.88
N SER A 394 -12.63 -8.28 -16.61
CA SER A 394 -11.60 -8.77 -15.68
C SER A 394 -12.07 -10.02 -14.92
N PRO A 395 -11.17 -10.88 -14.42
CA PRO A 395 -11.54 -12.00 -13.55
C PRO A 395 -12.35 -11.57 -12.31
N GLY A 396 -12.05 -10.38 -11.77
CA GLY A 396 -12.80 -9.79 -10.66
C GLY A 396 -14.24 -9.43 -11.05
N SER A 397 -14.41 -8.76 -12.19
CA SER A 397 -15.72 -8.42 -12.77
C SER A 397 -16.54 -9.68 -13.05
N ALA A 398 -15.92 -10.70 -13.66
CA ALA A 398 -16.56 -11.98 -13.95
C ALA A 398 -17.07 -12.69 -12.67
N ASN A 399 -16.29 -12.67 -11.59
CA ASN A 399 -16.71 -13.23 -10.30
C ASN A 399 -17.91 -12.46 -9.70
N HIS A 400 -17.91 -11.13 -9.78
CA HIS A 400 -19.06 -10.33 -9.35
C HIS A 400 -20.32 -10.68 -10.17
N ILE A 401 -20.20 -10.74 -11.49
CA ILE A 401 -21.28 -11.13 -12.40
C ILE A 401 -21.82 -12.52 -12.08
N MET A 402 -20.94 -13.50 -11.85
CA MET A 402 -21.34 -14.87 -11.49
C MET A 402 -22.21 -14.90 -10.23
N LYS A 403 -21.82 -14.15 -9.19
CA LYS A 403 -22.60 -14.05 -7.95
C LYS A 403 -23.96 -13.38 -8.16
N LEU A 404 -24.01 -12.31 -8.96
CA LEU A 404 -25.26 -11.65 -9.32
C LEU A 404 -26.19 -12.59 -10.08
N LYS A 405 -25.68 -13.32 -11.09
CA LYS A 405 -26.44 -14.33 -11.84
C LYS A 405 -27.00 -15.41 -10.91
N LYS A 406 -26.18 -15.92 -9.99
CA LYS A 406 -26.62 -16.93 -9.00
C LYS A 406 -27.73 -16.42 -8.09
N PHE A 407 -27.69 -15.15 -7.70
CA PHE A 407 -28.64 -14.60 -6.73
C PHE A 407 -29.96 -14.15 -7.37
N TYR A 408 -29.90 -13.43 -8.50
CA TYR A 408 -31.07 -12.82 -9.14
C TYR A 408 -31.67 -13.70 -10.25
N GLY A 409 -30.92 -14.66 -10.79
CA GLY A 409 -31.39 -15.54 -11.86
C GLY A 409 -31.94 -14.75 -13.05
N LYS A 410 -33.17 -15.08 -13.46
CA LYS A 410 -33.85 -14.46 -14.62
C LYS A 410 -34.24 -13.00 -14.43
N SER A 411 -34.26 -12.47 -13.19
CA SER A 411 -34.65 -11.08 -12.93
C SER A 411 -33.52 -10.07 -13.19
N LEU A 412 -32.34 -10.54 -13.58
CA LEU A 412 -31.15 -9.74 -13.83
C LEU A 412 -30.98 -9.44 -15.32
N THR A 413 -30.98 -8.16 -15.67
CA THR A 413 -30.53 -7.68 -16.98
C THR A 413 -29.09 -7.20 -16.86
N LEU A 414 -28.17 -7.89 -17.53
CA LEU A 414 -26.76 -7.51 -17.59
C LEU A 414 -26.46 -6.73 -18.87
N GLY A 415 -25.54 -5.77 -18.81
CA GLY A 415 -25.02 -5.07 -19.98
C GLY A 415 -23.62 -4.50 -19.77
N GLY A 416 -23.17 -3.74 -20.75
CA GLY A 416 -21.84 -3.11 -20.79
C GLY A 416 -20.79 -3.94 -21.55
N SER A 417 -19.69 -3.28 -21.93
CA SER A 417 -18.64 -3.87 -22.78
C SER A 417 -17.96 -5.09 -22.19
N GLY A 418 -17.94 -5.22 -20.86
CA GLY A 418 -17.41 -6.40 -20.17
C GLY A 418 -18.31 -7.63 -20.25
N VAL A 419 -19.52 -7.50 -20.82
CA VAL A 419 -20.51 -8.57 -20.96
C VAL A 419 -20.85 -8.81 -22.43
N ASN A 420 -21.26 -7.75 -23.14
CA ASN A 420 -21.64 -7.82 -24.54
C ASN A 420 -21.45 -6.43 -25.20
N ILE A 421 -20.48 -6.34 -26.11
CA ILE A 421 -20.14 -5.09 -26.80
C ILE A 421 -21.20 -4.64 -27.81
N ARG A 422 -22.12 -5.52 -28.23
CA ARG A 422 -23.20 -5.21 -29.19
C ARG A 422 -24.52 -4.84 -28.53
N GLN A 423 -24.64 -5.08 -27.22
CA GLN A 423 -25.86 -4.74 -26.50
C GLN A 423 -26.01 -3.22 -26.37
N ARG A 424 -27.20 -2.70 -26.72
CA ARG A 424 -27.55 -1.28 -26.64
C ARG A 424 -28.75 -1.09 -25.72
N LEU A 425 -28.86 0.11 -25.15
CA LEU A 425 -30.14 0.57 -24.59
C LEU A 425 -31.13 0.77 -25.73
N SER A 426 -32.43 0.77 -25.43
CA SER A 426 -33.43 1.21 -26.40
C SER A 426 -33.21 2.68 -26.75
N ALA A 427 -33.59 3.10 -27.96
CA ALA A 427 -33.45 4.49 -28.38
C ALA A 427 -34.15 5.47 -27.42
N GLU A 428 -35.30 5.09 -26.88
CA GLU A 428 -36.03 5.85 -25.85
C GLU A 428 -35.14 6.15 -24.62
N ILE A 429 -34.43 5.16 -24.09
CA ILE A 429 -33.57 5.32 -22.91
C ILE A 429 -32.23 5.95 -23.29
N GLU A 430 -31.65 5.58 -24.44
CA GLU A 430 -30.38 6.13 -24.90
C GLU A 430 -30.47 7.63 -25.17
N ASN A 431 -31.61 8.15 -25.63
CA ASN A 431 -31.77 9.58 -25.89
C ASN A 431 -32.10 10.40 -24.62
N MET A 432 -32.25 9.77 -23.46
CA MET A 432 -32.52 10.49 -22.21
C MET A 432 -31.28 11.22 -21.67
N PRO A 433 -31.49 12.37 -20.99
CA PRO A 433 -30.43 13.04 -20.26
C PRO A 433 -29.93 12.18 -19.10
N ALA A 434 -28.64 12.32 -18.76
CA ALA A 434 -28.05 11.59 -17.65
C ALA A 434 -28.65 12.05 -16.30
N ASP A 435 -28.97 11.10 -15.43
CA ASP A 435 -29.36 11.33 -14.04
C ASP A 435 -28.13 11.52 -13.12
N TYR A 436 -27.69 12.78 -12.96
CA TYR A 436 -26.56 13.13 -12.11
C TYR A 436 -26.80 12.85 -10.61
N ASP A 437 -28.05 12.81 -10.15
CA ASP A 437 -28.38 12.51 -8.74
C ASP A 437 -28.08 11.06 -8.38
N LEU A 438 -27.99 10.16 -9.37
CA LEU A 438 -27.60 8.77 -9.15
C LEU A 438 -26.16 8.66 -8.62
N TYR A 439 -25.28 9.58 -9.03
CA TYR A 439 -23.88 9.64 -8.64
C TYR A 439 -23.52 11.02 -8.07
N PRO A 440 -23.88 11.32 -6.80
CA PRO A 440 -23.68 12.64 -6.21
C PRO A 440 -22.21 13.09 -6.19
N GLY A 441 -21.26 12.14 -6.25
CA GLY A 441 -19.82 12.42 -6.34
C GLY A 441 -19.37 13.15 -7.62
N LEU A 442 -20.21 13.24 -8.66
CA LEU A 442 -19.94 14.08 -9.83
C LEU A 442 -20.03 15.58 -9.50
N GLY A 443 -20.92 15.96 -8.59
CA GLY A 443 -21.16 17.36 -8.24
C GLY A 443 -21.50 18.22 -9.46
N ASP A 444 -20.65 19.22 -9.72
CA ASP A 444 -20.81 20.21 -10.79
C ASP A 444 -20.30 19.75 -12.17
N ARG A 445 -19.96 18.46 -12.31
CA ARG A 445 -19.35 17.90 -13.52
C ARG A 445 -20.39 17.23 -14.41
N ALA A 446 -20.43 17.63 -15.66
CA ALA A 446 -21.10 16.93 -16.74
C ALA A 446 -20.25 15.74 -17.22
N MET A 447 -20.91 14.74 -17.80
CA MET A 447 -20.24 13.56 -18.37
C MET A 447 -21.06 13.00 -19.53
N GLY A 448 -20.40 12.70 -20.65
CA GLY A 448 -21.05 12.05 -21.79
C GLY A 448 -20.28 12.18 -23.10
N PHE A 449 -20.98 11.90 -24.20
CA PHE A 449 -20.44 11.88 -25.55
C PHE A 449 -21.05 13.00 -26.39
N ILE A 450 -20.24 13.79 -27.10
CA ILE A 450 -20.71 14.62 -28.23
C ILE A 450 -20.71 13.76 -29.48
N THR A 451 -19.63 13.01 -29.69
CA THR A 451 -19.41 12.09 -30.79
C THR A 451 -19.08 10.69 -30.28
N ARG A 452 -19.32 9.69 -31.13
CA ARG A 452 -18.92 8.30 -30.91
C ARG A 452 -18.27 7.74 -32.17
N GLY A 453 -17.45 6.72 -31.98
CA GLY A 453 -16.76 6.04 -33.07
C GLY A 453 -15.37 6.61 -33.35
N CYS A 454 -14.62 5.87 -34.15
CA CYS A 454 -13.24 6.19 -34.51
C CYS A 454 -12.95 5.66 -35.91
N PRO A 455 -12.24 6.41 -36.78
CA PRO A 455 -11.98 5.96 -38.15
C PRO A 455 -10.89 4.90 -38.21
N PHE A 456 -10.11 4.72 -37.13
CA PHE A 456 -8.99 3.80 -37.09
C PHE A 456 -9.45 2.39 -36.73
N ASN A 457 -8.93 1.40 -37.46
CA ASN A 457 -9.20 -0.02 -37.20
C ASN A 457 -8.08 -0.70 -36.39
N CYS A 458 -7.70 -0.08 -35.27
CA CYS A 458 -6.64 -0.59 -34.39
C CYS A 458 -7.03 -1.98 -33.86
N ALA A 459 -6.20 -3.00 -34.10
CA ALA A 459 -6.52 -4.40 -33.77
C ALA A 459 -6.88 -4.64 -32.29
N PHE A 460 -6.27 -3.88 -31.36
CA PHE A 460 -6.56 -4.00 -29.93
C PHE A 460 -7.87 -3.33 -29.50
N CYS A 461 -8.45 -2.46 -30.33
CA CYS A 461 -9.48 -1.52 -29.95
C CYS A 461 -10.88 -2.07 -30.22
N LEU A 462 -11.77 -1.94 -29.25
CA LEU A 462 -13.17 -2.35 -29.38
C LEU A 462 -14.05 -1.32 -30.09
N VAL A 463 -13.58 -0.07 -30.23
CA VAL A 463 -14.41 1.07 -30.68
C VAL A 463 -14.98 0.84 -32.08
N PRO A 464 -14.21 0.38 -33.09
CA PRO A 464 -14.77 0.20 -34.44
C PRO A 464 -15.94 -0.80 -34.48
N GLU A 465 -15.86 -1.90 -33.72
CA GLU A 465 -16.95 -2.88 -33.63
C GLU A 465 -18.13 -2.36 -32.79
N LYS A 466 -17.85 -1.62 -31.71
CA LYS A 466 -18.87 -1.13 -30.78
C LYS A 466 -19.59 0.11 -31.31
N GLU A 467 -18.85 1.15 -31.64
CA GLU A 467 -19.39 2.48 -31.93
C GLU A 467 -19.39 2.80 -33.43
N GLY A 468 -18.61 2.06 -34.24
CA GLY A 468 -18.56 2.26 -35.68
C GLY A 468 -17.74 3.48 -36.11
N LYS A 469 -18.11 4.05 -37.26
CA LYS A 469 -17.49 5.26 -37.82
C LYS A 469 -17.83 6.50 -36.97
N PRO A 470 -16.97 7.54 -36.96
CA PRO A 470 -17.26 8.79 -36.25
C PRO A 470 -18.61 9.38 -36.64
N HIS A 471 -19.44 9.68 -35.65
CA HIS A 471 -20.72 10.36 -35.83
C HIS A 471 -21.11 11.14 -34.57
N GLN A 472 -21.86 12.21 -34.75
CA GLN A 472 -22.41 13.01 -33.65
C GLN A 472 -23.60 12.31 -32.99
N VAL A 473 -23.66 12.34 -31.65
CA VAL A 473 -24.74 11.76 -30.83
C VAL A 473 -25.35 12.75 -29.83
N SER A 474 -24.72 13.91 -29.63
CA SER A 474 -25.18 14.99 -28.75
C SER A 474 -24.52 16.31 -29.15
N ASP A 475 -24.94 17.40 -28.53
CA ASP A 475 -24.23 18.68 -28.53
C ASP A 475 -23.71 19.04 -27.12
N LEU A 476 -22.90 20.11 -27.04
CA LEU A 476 -22.29 20.58 -25.81
C LEU A 476 -23.34 21.08 -24.80
N ASN A 477 -24.37 21.79 -25.25
CA ASN A 477 -25.40 22.36 -24.38
C ASN A 477 -26.21 21.27 -23.67
N ALA A 478 -26.60 20.22 -24.39
CA ALA A 478 -27.32 19.06 -23.87
C ALA A 478 -26.53 18.34 -22.77
N LEU A 479 -25.20 18.20 -22.94
CA LEU A 479 -24.32 17.58 -21.94
C LEU A 479 -24.18 18.42 -20.67
N LEU A 480 -24.00 19.74 -20.83
CA LEU A 480 -23.82 20.66 -19.70
C LEU A 480 -25.11 20.87 -18.90
N GLN A 481 -26.28 20.62 -19.51
CA GLN A 481 -27.60 20.87 -18.91
C GLN A 481 -27.70 22.29 -18.35
N GLY A 482 -27.27 23.27 -19.14
CA GLY A 482 -27.43 24.71 -18.88
C GLY A 482 -26.38 25.34 -17.97
N ASN A 483 -26.07 24.77 -16.81
CA ASN A 483 -25.28 25.48 -15.78
C ASN A 483 -23.89 24.88 -15.48
N ARG A 484 -23.58 23.68 -15.96
CA ARG A 484 -22.28 23.04 -15.67
C ARG A 484 -21.18 23.64 -16.55
N LYS A 485 -19.98 23.80 -15.98
CA LYS A 485 -18.77 24.31 -16.67
C LYS A 485 -17.59 23.33 -16.63
N LYS A 486 -17.84 22.10 -16.19
CA LYS A 486 -16.83 21.02 -16.14
C LYS A 486 -17.38 19.81 -16.87
N LEU A 487 -16.67 19.32 -17.87
CA LEU A 487 -17.10 18.22 -18.73
C LEU A 487 -16.07 17.08 -18.74
N ILE A 488 -16.50 15.89 -18.35
CA ILE A 488 -15.78 14.64 -18.60
C ILE A 488 -16.25 14.11 -19.96
N LEU A 489 -15.47 14.38 -21.01
CA LEU A 489 -15.80 14.00 -22.38
C LEU A 489 -15.39 12.55 -22.63
N LEU A 490 -16.34 11.74 -23.07
CA LEU A 490 -16.17 10.29 -23.27
C LEU A 490 -15.93 9.91 -24.72
N ASP A 491 -15.99 10.86 -25.65
CA ASP A 491 -15.78 10.68 -27.09
C ASP A 491 -14.57 9.81 -27.39
N ASP A 492 -14.76 8.77 -28.20
CA ASP A 492 -13.70 7.80 -28.51
C ASP A 492 -12.52 8.46 -29.23
N ASN A 493 -12.82 9.43 -30.10
CA ASN A 493 -11.83 10.30 -30.75
C ASN A 493 -12.50 11.57 -31.31
N ILE A 494 -12.69 12.58 -30.45
CA ILE A 494 -13.32 13.86 -30.84
C ILE A 494 -12.66 14.52 -32.07
N LEU A 495 -11.33 14.38 -32.21
CA LEU A 495 -10.55 14.99 -33.30
C LEU A 495 -10.80 14.34 -34.67
N SER A 496 -11.44 13.17 -34.69
CA SER A 496 -11.73 12.44 -35.92
C SER A 496 -13.05 12.82 -36.59
N HIS A 497 -13.89 13.61 -35.90
CA HIS A 497 -15.13 14.10 -36.47
C HIS A 497 -14.88 15.27 -37.42
N GLU A 498 -15.63 15.37 -38.52
CA GLU A 498 -15.47 16.45 -39.51
C GLU A 498 -15.67 17.86 -38.91
N LYS A 499 -16.58 17.97 -37.92
CA LYS A 499 -16.87 19.19 -37.15
C LYS A 499 -16.06 19.33 -35.85
N ALA A 500 -14.92 18.64 -35.74
CA ALA A 500 -14.11 18.69 -34.52
C ALA A 500 -13.74 20.12 -34.11
N ASP A 501 -13.41 20.96 -35.08
CA ASP A 501 -12.95 22.33 -34.82
C ASP A 501 -14.09 23.19 -34.24
N ASP A 502 -15.33 23.02 -34.72
CA ASP A 502 -16.52 23.67 -34.17
C ASP A 502 -16.76 23.27 -32.71
N PHE A 503 -16.72 21.97 -32.41
CA PHE A 503 -16.93 21.48 -31.04
C PHE A 503 -15.86 21.98 -30.07
N LEU A 504 -14.60 22.04 -30.51
CA LEU A 504 -13.50 22.56 -29.70
C LEU A 504 -13.64 24.08 -29.50
N GLU A 505 -14.07 24.82 -30.52
CA GLU A 505 -14.29 26.25 -30.43
C GLU A 505 -15.44 26.60 -29.48
N GLU A 506 -16.53 25.81 -29.50
CA GLU A 506 -17.63 25.94 -28.54
C GLU A 506 -17.16 25.72 -27.10
N MET A 507 -16.32 24.71 -26.86
CA MET A 507 -15.74 24.46 -25.53
C MET A 507 -14.83 25.61 -25.07
N ALA A 508 -14.01 26.14 -25.99
CA ALA A 508 -13.11 27.25 -25.71
C ALA A 508 -13.87 28.54 -25.38
N SER A 509 -14.83 28.89 -26.23
CA SER A 509 -15.64 30.11 -26.10
C SER A 509 -16.61 30.06 -24.92
N GLY A 510 -17.11 28.86 -24.59
CA GLY A 510 -18.01 28.64 -23.46
C GLY A 510 -17.34 28.61 -22.08
N ASP A 511 -16.01 28.79 -22.00
CA ASP A 511 -15.17 28.62 -20.80
C ASP A 511 -15.41 27.29 -20.09
N VAL A 512 -15.53 26.21 -20.87
CA VAL A 512 -15.75 24.86 -20.33
C VAL A 512 -14.41 24.24 -19.97
N LYS A 513 -14.28 23.75 -18.74
CA LYS A 513 -13.16 22.89 -18.35
C LYS A 513 -13.44 21.49 -18.86
N VAL A 514 -12.51 20.92 -19.62
CA VAL A 514 -12.73 19.63 -20.28
C VAL A 514 -11.69 18.63 -19.83
N ASN A 515 -12.14 17.44 -19.44
CA ASN A 515 -11.30 16.27 -19.31
C ASN A 515 -11.54 15.36 -20.52
N PHE A 516 -10.54 15.28 -21.41
CA PHE A 516 -10.51 14.36 -22.54
C PHE A 516 -10.11 12.96 -22.08
N THR A 517 -11.03 12.20 -21.47
CA THR A 517 -10.67 10.95 -20.79
C THR A 517 -10.26 9.81 -21.74
N GLN A 518 -10.69 9.85 -23.01
CA GLN A 518 -10.28 8.90 -24.05
C GLN A 518 -9.07 9.38 -24.85
N THR A 519 -8.37 10.40 -24.36
CA THR A 519 -7.17 11.00 -24.97
C THR A 519 -7.43 11.73 -26.30
N LEU A 520 -6.45 12.55 -26.67
CA LEU A 520 -6.35 13.23 -27.95
C LEU A 520 -5.27 12.52 -28.78
N ASP A 521 -5.52 12.35 -30.08
CA ASP A 521 -4.54 11.79 -31.00
C ASP A 521 -3.70 12.91 -31.64
N LEU A 522 -2.39 12.92 -31.36
CA LEU A 522 -1.46 13.90 -31.91
C LEU A 522 -1.22 13.75 -33.42
N HIS A 523 -1.67 12.67 -34.05
CA HIS A 523 -1.66 12.55 -35.52
C HIS A 523 -2.80 13.32 -36.18
N LEU A 524 -3.82 13.74 -35.42
CA LEU A 524 -5.01 14.43 -35.93
C LEU A 524 -5.02 15.92 -35.63
N VAL A 525 -3.94 16.46 -35.04
CA VAL A 525 -3.84 17.90 -34.77
C VAL A 525 -3.10 18.63 -35.89
N ASN A 526 -3.57 19.84 -36.20
CA ASN A 526 -2.87 20.82 -37.03
C ASN A 526 -2.63 22.10 -36.20
N LYS A 527 -2.04 23.13 -36.82
CA LYS A 527 -1.74 24.39 -36.11
C LYS A 527 -3.00 25.04 -35.51
N GLU A 528 -4.10 25.05 -36.25
CA GLU A 528 -5.37 25.66 -35.82
C GLU A 528 -5.97 24.93 -34.62
N LYS A 529 -6.11 23.59 -34.69
CA LYS A 529 -6.59 22.75 -33.57
C LYS A 529 -5.77 22.95 -32.31
N ILE A 530 -4.44 23.06 -32.44
CA ILE A 530 -3.55 23.29 -31.30
C ILE A 530 -3.87 24.62 -30.61
N GLU A 531 -4.11 25.70 -31.38
CA GLU A 531 -4.46 27.00 -30.81
C GLU A 531 -5.84 27.00 -30.13
N ILE A 532 -6.81 26.25 -30.66
CA ILE A 532 -8.10 26.06 -29.98
C ILE A 532 -7.92 25.26 -28.68
N LEU A 533 -7.22 24.12 -28.73
CA LEU A 533 -6.96 23.27 -27.56
C LEU A 533 -6.20 23.99 -26.43
N LYS A 534 -5.31 24.93 -26.76
CA LYS A 534 -4.61 25.79 -25.79
C LYS A 534 -5.54 26.73 -25.04
N ARG A 535 -6.63 27.18 -25.68
CA ARG A 535 -7.66 28.03 -25.05
C ARG A 535 -8.60 27.24 -24.15
N ILE A 536 -8.86 25.97 -24.47
CA ILE A 536 -9.66 25.08 -23.60
C ILE A 536 -8.92 24.83 -22.27
N GLN A 537 -9.66 24.89 -21.16
CA GLN A 537 -9.14 24.52 -19.84
C GLN A 537 -9.05 22.98 -19.68
N CYS A 538 -8.18 22.35 -20.46
CA CYS A 538 -7.89 20.92 -20.41
C CYS A 538 -7.45 20.50 -19.00
N SER A 539 -8.20 19.59 -18.37
CA SER A 539 -8.11 19.32 -16.93
C SER A 539 -8.02 17.82 -16.63
N ASN A 540 -7.49 17.47 -15.46
CA ASN A 540 -7.59 16.10 -14.95
C ASN A 540 -9.04 15.77 -14.51
N LEU A 541 -9.35 14.48 -14.28
CA LEU A 541 -10.68 14.01 -13.85
C LEU A 541 -11.27 14.70 -12.60
N LYS A 542 -10.43 15.27 -11.74
CA LYS A 542 -10.86 16.00 -10.53
C LYS A 542 -11.04 17.50 -10.76
N PHE A 543 -10.67 18.01 -11.93
CA PHE A 543 -10.66 19.44 -12.27
C PHE A 543 -9.84 20.29 -11.28
N THR A 544 -8.73 19.74 -10.78
CA THR A 544 -7.84 20.40 -9.81
C THR A 544 -6.56 20.94 -10.43
N ARG A 545 -6.23 20.54 -11.66
CA ARG A 545 -5.04 20.97 -12.39
C ARG A 545 -5.25 20.82 -13.89
N ARG A 546 -4.50 21.61 -14.65
CA ARG A 546 -4.38 21.41 -16.10
C ARG A 546 -3.81 20.03 -16.40
N ASN A 547 -4.30 19.41 -17.45
CA ASN A 547 -3.88 18.09 -17.90
C ASN A 547 -4.30 17.88 -19.35
N PHE A 548 -3.34 17.54 -20.20
CA PHE A 548 -3.62 17.02 -21.54
C PHE A 548 -3.45 15.50 -21.50
N HIS A 549 -4.33 14.77 -22.15
CA HIS A 549 -4.24 13.32 -22.27
C HIS A 549 -4.03 12.97 -23.73
N PHE A 550 -2.93 12.29 -24.06
CA PHE A 550 -2.58 11.86 -25.40
C PHE A 550 -2.45 10.33 -25.47
N SER A 551 -2.84 9.72 -26.57
CA SER A 551 -2.59 8.30 -26.81
C SER A 551 -1.24 8.08 -27.47
N LEU A 552 -0.49 7.06 -27.04
CA LEU A 552 0.66 6.54 -27.78
C LEU A 552 0.79 5.03 -27.60
N ASN A 553 0.17 4.29 -28.53
CA ASN A 553 -0.03 2.84 -28.39
C ASN A 553 0.94 1.98 -29.23
N ASP A 554 1.65 2.58 -30.18
CA ASP A 554 2.71 1.94 -30.95
C ASP A 554 3.85 2.95 -31.25
N ASN A 555 4.82 2.52 -32.05
CA ASN A 555 5.99 3.33 -32.44
C ASN A 555 5.83 3.94 -33.85
N LYS A 556 4.63 3.94 -34.42
CA LYS A 556 4.42 4.51 -35.75
C LYS A 556 4.46 6.04 -35.67
N ARG A 557 5.14 6.67 -36.63
CA ARG A 557 5.14 8.13 -36.84
C ARG A 557 5.51 8.93 -35.58
N LEU A 558 6.44 8.41 -34.76
CA LEU A 558 6.90 9.10 -33.54
C LEU A 558 7.45 10.51 -33.82
N ASP A 559 8.10 10.72 -34.96
CA ASP A 559 8.62 12.03 -35.35
C ASP A 559 7.51 13.07 -35.47
N GLU A 560 6.41 12.73 -36.13
CA GLU A 560 5.24 13.59 -36.26
C GLU A 560 4.56 13.86 -34.91
N VAL A 561 4.44 12.84 -34.07
CA VAL A 561 3.96 13.01 -32.68
C VAL A 561 4.85 14.02 -31.95
N GLY A 562 6.16 13.92 -32.12
CA GLY A 562 7.13 14.83 -31.51
C GLY A 562 7.03 16.25 -32.05
N GLU A 563 6.89 16.43 -33.37
CA GLU A 563 6.68 17.73 -34.01
C GLU A 563 5.40 18.40 -33.53
N ASN A 564 4.28 17.68 -33.54
CA ASN A 564 2.99 18.21 -33.10
C ASN A 564 2.99 18.50 -31.60
N PHE A 565 3.62 17.66 -30.78
CA PHE A 565 3.81 17.93 -29.36
C PHE A 565 4.58 19.24 -29.12
N ARG A 566 5.67 19.49 -29.87
CA ARG A 566 6.48 20.71 -29.70
C ARG A 566 5.71 21.98 -30.05
N LYS A 567 4.77 21.94 -31.00
CA LYS A 567 3.89 23.07 -31.37
C LYS A 567 2.96 23.52 -30.22
N PHE A 568 2.70 22.65 -29.24
CA PHE A 568 1.95 23.05 -28.03
C PHE A 568 2.74 23.97 -27.09
N SER A 569 4.07 23.98 -27.17
CA SER A 569 4.93 24.81 -26.29
C SER A 569 4.62 24.62 -24.79
N PHE A 570 4.38 23.39 -24.35
CA PHE A 570 3.97 23.09 -22.97
C PHE A 570 4.94 23.60 -21.91
N THR A 571 4.37 24.05 -20.79
CA THR A 571 5.09 24.37 -19.57
C THR A 571 4.92 23.25 -18.53
N TYR A 572 5.65 23.33 -17.41
CA TYR A 572 5.50 22.37 -16.31
C TYR A 572 4.10 22.36 -15.67
N LYS A 573 3.27 23.40 -15.91
CA LYS A 573 1.92 23.51 -15.36
C LYS A 573 0.86 22.78 -16.18
N ASP A 574 1.13 22.52 -17.47
CA ASP A 574 0.13 21.98 -18.40
C ASP A 574 -0.04 20.46 -18.27
N ASN A 575 0.98 19.78 -17.74
CA ASN A 575 0.97 18.36 -17.41
C ASN A 575 0.44 17.48 -18.58
N PRO A 576 1.23 17.32 -19.66
CA PRO A 576 0.86 16.46 -20.79
C PRO A 576 1.14 14.97 -20.51
N GLU A 577 0.06 14.20 -20.32
CA GLU A 577 0.06 12.75 -20.09
C GLU A 577 0.01 11.99 -21.40
N PHE A 578 0.84 10.96 -21.51
CA PHE A 578 0.71 9.95 -22.54
C PHE A 578 0.16 8.66 -21.93
N ILE A 579 -1.03 8.26 -22.34
CA ILE A 579 -1.57 6.92 -22.08
C ILE A 579 -0.91 5.97 -23.07
N CYS A 580 -0.15 5.02 -22.53
CA CYS A 580 0.73 4.15 -23.29
C CYS A 580 0.37 2.69 -23.02
N MET A 581 -0.20 2.02 -24.04
CA MET A 581 -0.55 0.62 -23.93
C MET A 581 0.68 -0.28 -24.10
N TYR A 582 0.80 -1.32 -23.28
CA TYR A 582 1.83 -2.37 -23.41
C TYR A 582 1.23 -3.78 -23.37
N GLY A 583 2.01 -4.76 -23.82
CA GLY A 583 1.63 -6.16 -23.72
C GLY A 583 0.54 -6.61 -24.70
N PHE A 584 0.45 -5.95 -25.87
CA PHE A 584 -0.39 -6.41 -26.98
C PHE A 584 0.43 -7.09 -28.06
N ASN A 585 1.28 -6.33 -28.76
CA ASN A 585 2.03 -6.82 -29.92
C ASN A 585 3.37 -6.08 -30.12
N THR A 586 3.94 -5.50 -29.06
CA THR A 586 5.24 -4.81 -29.09
C THR A 586 6.31 -5.69 -28.43
N THR A 587 7.57 -5.52 -28.85
CA THR A 587 8.74 -6.09 -28.17
C THR A 587 9.22 -5.17 -27.05
N LEU A 588 10.06 -5.70 -26.15
CA LEU A 588 10.72 -4.88 -25.13
C LEU A 588 11.55 -3.75 -25.76
N ALA A 589 12.25 -4.02 -26.87
CA ALA A 589 13.04 -3.02 -27.58
C ALA A 589 12.16 -1.84 -28.06
N GLN A 590 10.99 -2.14 -28.62
CA GLN A 590 10.01 -1.14 -29.06
C GLN A 590 9.45 -0.35 -27.87
N ASP A 591 9.14 -1.02 -26.76
CA ASP A 591 8.69 -0.32 -25.55
C ASP A 591 9.77 0.63 -25.01
N VAL A 592 11.04 0.21 -24.98
CA VAL A 592 12.19 1.05 -24.57
C VAL A 592 12.35 2.24 -25.50
N GLU A 593 12.30 2.05 -26.81
CA GLU A 593 12.34 3.13 -27.80
C GLU A 593 11.23 4.16 -27.54
N ARG A 594 10.00 3.71 -27.32
CA ARG A 594 8.86 4.57 -27.05
C ARG A 594 9.02 5.35 -25.75
N PHE A 595 9.50 4.73 -24.67
CA PHE A 595 9.77 5.44 -23.42
C PHE A 595 10.94 6.42 -23.54
N ARG A 596 11.96 6.09 -24.34
CA ARG A 596 13.08 7.00 -24.66
C ARG A 596 12.56 8.23 -25.40
N PHE A 597 11.73 8.02 -26.42
CA PHE A 597 11.06 9.08 -27.16
C PHE A 597 10.24 9.97 -26.21
N LEU A 598 9.37 9.40 -25.38
CA LEU A 598 8.56 10.16 -24.42
C LEU A 598 9.43 10.92 -23.41
N ARG A 599 10.57 10.36 -23.00
CA ARG A 599 11.51 11.04 -22.11
C ARG A 599 12.20 12.23 -22.78
N SER A 600 12.38 12.21 -24.10
CA SER A 600 12.92 13.33 -24.88
C SER A 600 11.95 14.50 -24.97
N LEU A 601 10.64 14.25 -24.82
CA LEU A 601 9.61 15.28 -24.82
C LEU A 601 9.60 16.02 -23.46
N LYS A 602 10.03 17.28 -23.47
CA LYS A 602 10.11 18.11 -22.26
C LYS A 602 8.73 18.23 -21.61
N GLY A 603 8.64 17.80 -20.35
CA GLY A 603 7.42 17.89 -19.54
C GLY A 603 6.42 16.74 -19.76
N ALA A 604 6.64 15.87 -20.74
CA ALA A 604 5.82 14.68 -20.95
C ALA A 604 5.95 13.71 -19.76
N TYR A 605 4.84 13.04 -19.47
CA TYR A 605 4.81 11.97 -18.50
C TYR A 605 3.95 10.81 -19.00
N VAL A 606 4.14 9.63 -18.39
CA VAL A 606 3.59 8.39 -18.91
C VAL A 606 2.61 7.76 -17.93
N PHE A 607 1.46 7.38 -18.45
CA PHE A 607 0.51 6.47 -17.83
C PHE A 607 0.51 5.15 -18.60
N VAL A 608 1.12 4.10 -18.03
CA VAL A 608 1.16 2.79 -18.68
C VAL A 608 -0.13 2.01 -18.40
N GLN A 609 -0.66 1.38 -19.45
CA GLN A 609 -1.85 0.55 -19.39
C GLN A 609 -1.55 -0.81 -20.01
N GLN A 610 -1.75 -1.89 -19.25
CA GLN A 610 -1.64 -3.22 -19.82
C GLN A 610 -2.82 -3.46 -20.75
N TYR A 611 -2.56 -4.05 -21.91
CA TYR A 611 -3.60 -4.56 -22.77
C TYR A 611 -4.42 -5.63 -22.04
N GLN A 612 -5.75 -5.52 -22.13
CA GLN A 612 -6.69 -6.50 -21.63
C GLN A 612 -7.65 -6.85 -22.76
N PRO A 613 -7.68 -8.12 -23.21
CA PRO A 613 -8.59 -8.51 -24.29
C PRO A 613 -10.04 -8.39 -23.83
N VAL A 614 -10.88 -7.86 -24.71
CA VAL A 614 -12.34 -7.98 -24.57
C VAL A 614 -12.78 -9.43 -24.82
N ILE A 615 -14.04 -9.75 -24.51
CA ILE A 615 -14.60 -11.07 -24.82
C ILE A 615 -14.44 -11.31 -26.33
N ASN A 616 -13.80 -12.42 -26.70
CA ASN A 616 -13.46 -12.79 -28.08
C ASN A 616 -12.49 -11.82 -28.80
N GLY A 617 -11.85 -10.90 -28.08
CA GLY A 617 -10.84 -10.01 -28.63
C GLY A 617 -9.52 -10.72 -28.94
N PRO A 618 -8.62 -10.07 -29.72
CA PRO A 618 -7.35 -10.67 -30.07
C PRO A 618 -6.48 -10.91 -28.84
N GLN A 619 -5.77 -12.04 -28.83
CA GLN A 619 -4.87 -12.36 -27.73
C GLN A 619 -3.55 -11.58 -27.83
N PRO A 620 -2.90 -11.27 -26.69
CA PRO A 620 -1.53 -10.76 -26.69
C PRO A 620 -0.58 -11.66 -27.48
N ARG A 621 0.29 -11.07 -28.31
CA ARG A 621 1.41 -11.72 -28.99
C ARG A 621 2.71 -11.33 -28.29
N LEU A 622 3.26 -12.25 -27.51
CA LEU A 622 4.39 -12.00 -26.60
C LEU A 622 5.54 -12.99 -26.78
N GLU A 623 5.46 -13.87 -27.78
CA GLU A 623 6.42 -14.95 -28.04
C GLU A 623 7.84 -14.39 -28.20
N ASP A 624 7.94 -13.29 -28.96
CA ASP A 624 9.17 -12.56 -29.28
C ASP A 624 9.33 -11.26 -28.47
N PHE A 625 8.65 -11.16 -27.31
CA PHE A 625 8.73 -9.95 -26.48
C PHE A 625 10.18 -9.66 -26.04
N PHE A 626 10.94 -10.70 -25.72
CA PHE A 626 12.37 -10.62 -25.40
C PHE A 626 13.20 -11.11 -26.58
N ASP A 627 14.06 -10.24 -27.09
CA ASP A 627 15.12 -10.61 -28.02
C ASP A 627 16.39 -11.08 -27.28
N ASN A 628 17.47 -11.34 -28.03
CA ASN A 628 18.76 -11.74 -27.47
C ASN A 628 19.44 -10.66 -26.61
N ASN A 629 18.93 -9.43 -26.60
CA ASN A 629 19.47 -8.28 -25.88
C ASN A 629 18.58 -7.85 -24.69
N ALA A 630 17.68 -8.72 -24.22
CA ALA A 630 16.73 -8.42 -23.14
C ALA A 630 17.36 -7.74 -21.92
N ASP A 631 18.51 -8.25 -21.44
CA ASP A 631 19.22 -7.67 -20.28
C ASP A 631 19.65 -6.21 -20.55
N LYS A 632 20.22 -5.93 -21.74
CA LYS A 632 20.63 -4.58 -22.14
C LYS A 632 19.44 -3.63 -22.24
N HIS A 633 18.32 -4.09 -22.80
CA HIS A 633 17.09 -3.29 -22.90
C HIS A 633 16.52 -2.97 -21.52
N ILE A 634 16.52 -3.92 -20.58
CA ILE A 634 16.10 -3.68 -19.19
C ILE A 634 17.02 -2.67 -18.50
N ASP A 635 18.33 -2.80 -18.66
CA ASP A 635 19.31 -1.88 -18.09
C ASP A 635 19.17 -0.45 -18.61
N GLU A 636 18.76 -0.30 -19.86
CA GLU A 636 18.38 1.01 -20.41
C GLU A 636 17.05 1.49 -19.82
N LEU A 637 16.01 0.66 -19.85
CA LEU A 637 14.68 0.97 -19.36
C LEU A 637 14.70 1.56 -17.94
N ILE A 638 15.44 0.94 -17.02
CA ILE A 638 15.50 1.38 -15.60
C ILE A 638 16.21 2.72 -15.39
N LYS A 639 16.92 3.23 -16.41
CA LYS A 639 17.56 4.56 -16.41
C LYS A 639 16.62 5.64 -16.97
N ILE A 640 15.53 5.27 -17.65
CA ILE A 640 14.52 6.20 -18.13
C ILE A 640 13.62 6.61 -16.96
N LEU A 641 13.76 7.85 -16.48
CA LEU A 641 13.06 8.35 -15.29
C LEU A 641 12.08 9.47 -15.65
N PHE A 642 10.82 9.30 -15.24
CA PHE A 642 9.76 10.31 -15.34
C PHE A 642 9.52 11.02 -13.99
N PRO A 643 9.10 12.31 -13.99
CA PRO A 643 9.02 13.13 -12.77
C PRO A 643 7.97 12.70 -11.72
N GLN A 644 7.08 11.74 -12.01
CA GLN A 644 6.01 11.31 -11.09
C GLN A 644 6.38 10.19 -10.10
N ASN A 645 7.65 10.13 -9.68
CA ASN A 645 8.18 9.06 -8.82
C ASN A 645 7.90 7.64 -9.37
N MET A 646 7.86 7.50 -10.71
CA MET A 646 7.72 6.24 -11.45
C MET A 646 6.48 5.39 -11.12
N LYS A 647 5.49 5.89 -10.35
CA LYS A 647 4.35 5.08 -9.87
C LYS A 647 3.59 4.34 -10.97
N SER A 648 3.44 4.95 -12.15
CA SER A 648 2.80 4.29 -13.29
C SER A 648 3.74 3.22 -13.88
N MET A 649 4.97 3.61 -14.20
CA MET A 649 6.01 2.73 -14.75
C MET A 649 6.34 1.52 -13.86
N GLU A 650 6.24 1.63 -12.53
CA GLU A 650 6.43 0.50 -11.62
C GLU A 650 5.49 -0.68 -11.95
N LYS A 651 4.28 -0.42 -12.49
CA LYS A 651 3.37 -1.48 -12.96
C LYS A 651 3.93 -2.20 -14.19
N TYR A 652 4.50 -1.45 -15.13
CA TYR A 652 5.15 -2.01 -16.31
C TYR A 652 6.39 -2.81 -15.91
N TYR A 653 7.22 -2.27 -15.01
CA TYR A 653 8.40 -2.99 -14.49
C TYR A 653 8.03 -4.29 -13.77
N ASP A 654 6.96 -4.30 -12.98
CA ASP A 654 6.44 -5.52 -12.35
C ASP A 654 6.01 -6.56 -13.40
N TRP A 655 5.31 -6.13 -14.45
CA TRP A 655 4.91 -6.99 -15.57
C TRP A 655 6.11 -7.56 -16.32
N VAL A 656 7.08 -6.72 -16.72
CA VAL A 656 8.33 -7.15 -17.38
C VAL A 656 9.12 -8.09 -16.49
N SER A 657 9.27 -7.79 -15.19
CA SER A 657 10.04 -8.63 -14.25
C SER A 657 9.43 -10.03 -14.10
N LYS A 658 8.09 -10.14 -14.10
CA LYS A 658 7.40 -11.44 -14.06
C LYS A 658 7.60 -12.21 -15.35
N LEU A 659 7.40 -11.58 -16.51
CA LEU A 659 7.63 -12.22 -17.81
C LEU A 659 9.08 -12.68 -17.97
N TYR A 660 10.03 -11.83 -17.58
CA TYR A 660 11.45 -12.14 -17.62
C TYR A 660 11.79 -13.36 -16.75
N SER A 661 11.28 -13.40 -15.51
CA SER A 661 11.49 -14.52 -14.61
C SER A 661 10.87 -15.83 -15.13
N LEU A 662 9.71 -15.75 -15.78
CA LEU A 662 9.08 -16.90 -16.42
C LEU A 662 9.90 -17.41 -17.62
N LYS A 663 10.38 -16.52 -18.49
CA LYS A 663 11.15 -16.84 -19.70
C LYS A 663 12.55 -17.38 -19.38
N PHE A 664 13.30 -16.68 -18.55
CA PHE A 664 14.73 -16.96 -18.31
C PHE A 664 15.02 -17.73 -17.01
N ARG A 665 14.00 -18.01 -16.18
CA ARG A 665 14.15 -18.68 -14.88
C ARG A 665 15.14 -18.01 -13.92
N LYS A 666 15.41 -16.72 -14.12
CA LYS A 666 16.29 -15.89 -13.29
C LYS A 666 15.64 -14.53 -13.01
N ILE A 667 16.18 -13.77 -12.06
CA ILE A 667 15.68 -12.44 -11.69
C ILE A 667 16.66 -11.38 -12.18
N HIS A 668 16.16 -10.34 -12.84
CA HIS A 668 16.96 -9.17 -13.19
C HIS A 668 17.09 -8.23 -11.97
N LYS A 669 18.23 -8.28 -11.26
CA LYS A 669 18.45 -7.53 -10.01
C LYS A 669 18.17 -6.02 -10.17
N GLY A 670 18.70 -5.39 -11.21
CA GLY A 670 18.51 -3.95 -11.46
C GLY A 670 17.04 -3.54 -11.64
N LEU A 671 16.21 -4.41 -12.22
CA LEU A 671 14.79 -4.16 -12.42
C LEU A 671 14.04 -4.24 -11.09
N VAL A 672 14.28 -5.29 -10.32
CA VAL A 672 13.68 -5.46 -8.98
C VAL A 672 14.07 -4.32 -8.05
N ASP A 673 15.35 -3.94 -8.02
CA ASP A 673 15.83 -2.80 -7.25
C ASP A 673 15.12 -1.51 -7.66
N THR A 674 14.82 -1.36 -8.94
CA THR A 674 14.11 -0.19 -9.49
C THR A 674 12.62 -0.18 -9.16
N ILE A 675 11.92 -1.32 -9.22
CA ILE A 675 10.51 -1.46 -8.81
C ILE A 675 10.30 -0.95 -7.37
N PHE A 676 11.24 -1.27 -6.48
CA PHE A 676 11.15 -0.92 -5.08
C PHE A 676 11.95 0.33 -4.70
N ARG A 677 12.48 1.10 -5.66
CA ARG A 677 13.34 2.26 -5.38
C ARG A 677 12.59 3.37 -4.63
N TYR A 678 11.36 3.66 -5.04
CA TYR A 678 10.59 4.80 -4.54
C TYR A 678 9.41 4.40 -3.65
N ASN A 679 8.73 3.30 -4.00
CA ASN A 679 7.49 2.87 -3.35
C ASN A 679 7.62 1.45 -2.80
N HIS A 680 6.90 1.16 -1.71
CA HIS A 680 6.74 -0.20 -1.15
C HIS A 680 8.04 -0.99 -0.90
N ARG A 681 9.17 -0.34 -0.59
CA ARG A 681 10.50 -0.95 -0.30
C ARG A 681 10.43 -2.25 0.51
N HIS A 682 9.62 -2.26 1.57
CA HIS A 682 9.43 -3.41 2.46
C HIS A 682 8.92 -4.69 1.80
N LYS A 683 8.37 -4.61 0.58
CA LYS A 683 7.86 -5.77 -0.16
C LYS A 683 8.91 -6.45 -1.03
N LYS A 684 10.10 -5.86 -1.18
CA LYS A 684 11.14 -6.35 -2.10
C LYS A 684 11.51 -7.82 -1.86
N GLY A 685 11.80 -8.21 -0.63
CA GLY A 685 12.17 -9.59 -0.30
C GLY A 685 11.04 -10.57 -0.53
N GLU A 686 9.80 -10.18 -0.23
CA GLU A 686 8.61 -11.00 -0.53
C GLU A 686 8.40 -11.16 -2.03
N TYR A 687 8.68 -10.12 -2.80
CA TYR A 687 8.62 -10.16 -4.25
C TYR A 687 9.67 -11.10 -4.84
N ILE A 688 10.93 -10.96 -4.43
CA ILE A 688 12.03 -11.84 -4.85
C ILE A 688 11.69 -13.30 -4.54
N ALA A 689 11.25 -13.58 -3.30
CA ALA A 689 10.86 -14.93 -2.88
C ALA A 689 9.72 -15.51 -3.75
N THR A 690 8.77 -14.67 -4.17
CA THR A 690 7.66 -15.08 -5.03
C THR A 690 8.15 -15.41 -6.44
N LEU A 691 9.08 -14.64 -7.01
CA LEU A 691 9.67 -14.92 -8.32
C LEU A 691 10.60 -16.16 -8.30
N SER A 692 11.36 -16.36 -7.22
CA SER A 692 12.27 -17.50 -7.05
C SER A 692 11.58 -18.84 -6.74
N GLY A 693 10.24 -18.93 -6.86
CA GLY A 693 9.50 -20.17 -6.63
C GLY A 693 9.38 -20.60 -5.15
N THR A 694 9.97 -19.87 -4.21
CA THR A 694 9.77 -20.09 -2.75
C THR A 694 8.37 -19.70 -2.26
N ARG A 695 7.54 -19.19 -3.19
CA ARG A 695 6.08 -19.09 -3.06
C ARG A 695 5.45 -19.41 -4.41
N LYS A 696 4.36 -20.19 -4.40
CA LYS A 696 3.41 -20.22 -5.52
C LYS A 696 3.02 -18.76 -5.81
N LEU A 697 3.39 -18.26 -6.98
CA LEU A 697 2.88 -17.01 -7.53
C LEU A 697 1.35 -17.08 -7.43
N PHE A 698 0.75 -16.28 -6.56
CA PHE A 698 -0.69 -16.30 -6.33
C PHE A 698 -1.42 -15.71 -7.55
N ASN A 699 -2.47 -16.42 -7.95
CA ASN A 699 -3.62 -15.92 -8.71
C ASN A 699 -4.24 -14.69 -8.04
#